data_AF-A0A9D6TQH7-F1
#
_entry.id   AF-A0A9D6TQH7-F1
#
_cell.length_a   1.000
_cell.length_b   1.000
_cell.length_c   1.000
_cell.angle_alpha   90.00
_cell.angle_beta   90.00
_cell.angle_gamma   90.00
#
_symmetry.space_group_name_H-M   'P 1'
#
loop_
_entity.id
_entity.type
_entity.pdbx_description
1 polymer ?
#
loop_
_entity_poly.entity_id
_entity_poly.type
_entity_poly.pdbx_seq_one_letter_code
_entity_poly.pdbx_strand_id
1 'polypeptide(L)'
;MRTRITITAVILAVVLSTFSILASLAADRVAGERAATLRQPAVPSAADANSAATPLLTLPLDRRPEWLRRDGIVMAGSWEPLLFRVRRDGAPGYTPTPEQRAAYAREHSPEMVAKLRSLGVNFVMMHCYKGGGLEAERESMADAVKFAKLCHDAGLRVGCYTYSGAFIWELFFKERPEAKDWTILNPDGTPVPYGKAGYRYYWNRSHPDAQAYYREIVRFAVEDIRTDLVHLDNYTIGPGHDANSVARFRDYLRQTFPPALLAENGIADVGAAMPPDRARTDLLGRAWADFCCQSISDSFHAMTRYARMLRPDILMETNPAGIGPTIRWSVDHGRLLRGGEAFWDEGRHPGFIQNTLHTRIRTFKAARGLNNSAFVYVVNPLEAAESMAFNLDCLGAICWFEYGEIVEKPGVNQPMSPALGPFVNFYHKRRDLLRDAKVVADVGVFRSFSSMQFGPPAQAKLTGEIEDLLIARRGTFQLVFDQQLDELSRWPVVVMAGCVALSDAQVKQIGRYVTDGGRLCVIGSLATHDEWMFPRRKPALADLPPDRVIRVDEKGDWLDAIRRACGGQLSLSVTSGAPGLCAELTEQPGRRMVHLVNYRAGEPAKNVAVRVALPKGRTVKSVALASPERERDITLPFSPSSGAVSFTVPSVGVYEIAVVTLK
;
A
#
# COMPACT_ATOMS: atom_id res chain seq x y z
N MET A 1 4.14 -47.51 -87.56
CA MET A 1 5.59 -47.32 -87.38
C MET A 1 5.80 -46.16 -86.42
N ARG A 2 5.96 -46.50 -85.14
CA ARG A 2 7.15 -46.25 -84.30
C ARG A 2 7.25 -44.81 -83.78
N THR A 3 7.41 -44.45 -82.51
CA THR A 3 7.32 -45.08 -81.18
C THR A 3 7.53 -43.92 -80.19
N ARG A 4 6.64 -43.75 -79.21
CA ARG A 4 6.80 -43.18 -77.84
C ARG A 4 7.67 -41.91 -77.61
N ILE A 5 7.08 -40.93 -76.92
CA ILE A 5 7.31 -40.51 -75.50
C ILE A 5 6.65 -39.12 -75.36
N THR A 6 5.39 -39.01 -74.92
CA THR A 6 4.90 -39.03 -73.53
C THR A 6 5.14 -37.70 -72.78
N ILE A 7 4.06 -36.91 -72.65
CA ILE A 7 3.61 -36.25 -71.40
C ILE A 7 4.71 -35.54 -70.58
N THR A 8 5.23 -34.41 -71.09
CA THR A 8 6.04 -33.46 -70.26
C THR A 8 5.82 -31.98 -70.62
N ALA A 9 4.79 -31.62 -71.40
CA ALA A 9 4.55 -30.22 -71.79
C ALA A 9 3.26 -29.59 -71.24
N VAL A 10 2.38 -30.38 -70.62
CA VAL A 10 1.10 -29.88 -70.06
C VAL A 10 1.11 -29.80 -68.52
N ILE A 11 2.09 -30.43 -67.85
CA ILE A 11 2.29 -30.32 -66.39
C ILE A 11 3.12 -29.08 -66.02
N LEU A 12 3.93 -28.53 -66.95
CA LEU A 12 4.77 -27.36 -66.66
C LEU A 12 3.96 -26.04 -66.68
N ALA A 13 2.81 -25.97 -67.37
CA ALA A 13 1.96 -24.77 -67.42
C ALA A 13 0.99 -24.64 -66.21
N VAL A 14 0.71 -25.75 -65.51
CA VAL A 14 -0.14 -25.75 -64.29
C VAL A 14 0.70 -25.55 -63.01
N VAL A 15 2.00 -25.88 -63.03
CA VAL A 15 2.92 -25.64 -61.92
C VAL A 15 3.47 -24.20 -61.90
N LEU A 16 3.60 -23.54 -63.07
CA LEU A 16 4.05 -22.14 -63.12
C LEU A 16 2.95 -21.11 -62.81
N SER A 17 1.67 -21.47 -62.94
CA SER A 17 0.53 -20.61 -62.57
C SER A 17 0.13 -20.73 -61.08
N THR A 18 0.51 -21.81 -60.41
CA THR A 18 0.30 -21.99 -58.95
C THR A 18 1.43 -21.35 -58.12
N PHE A 19 2.64 -21.18 -58.66
CA PHE A 19 3.73 -20.49 -57.95
C PHE A 19 3.59 -18.95 -57.91
N SER A 20 2.99 -18.32 -58.93
CA SER A 20 2.71 -16.87 -58.90
C SER A 20 1.54 -16.49 -57.98
N ILE A 21 0.61 -17.42 -57.73
CA ILE A 21 -0.53 -17.19 -56.82
C ILE A 21 -0.13 -17.45 -55.35
N LEU A 22 0.78 -18.39 -55.09
CA LEU A 22 1.34 -18.61 -53.75
C LEU A 22 2.40 -17.56 -53.35
N ALA A 23 3.13 -16.97 -54.29
CA ALA A 23 4.04 -15.86 -54.01
C ALA A 23 3.31 -14.53 -53.73
N SER A 24 2.15 -14.28 -54.38
CA SER A 24 1.32 -13.10 -54.09
C SER A 24 0.53 -13.26 -52.78
N LEU A 25 0.07 -14.47 -52.44
CA LEU A 25 -0.62 -14.73 -51.17
C LEU A 25 0.33 -14.82 -49.95
N ALA A 26 1.62 -15.11 -50.16
CA ALA A 26 2.65 -15.04 -49.11
C ALA A 26 3.23 -13.64 -48.94
N ALA A 27 3.34 -12.84 -50.01
CA ALA A 27 3.75 -11.44 -49.93
C ALA A 27 2.66 -10.55 -49.30
N ASP A 28 1.38 -10.79 -49.61
CA ASP A 28 0.26 -10.03 -49.01
C ASP A 28 -0.09 -10.49 -47.58
N ARG A 29 0.36 -11.67 -47.13
CA ARG A 29 0.27 -12.08 -45.70
C ARG A 29 1.50 -11.72 -44.85
N VAL A 30 2.60 -11.27 -45.46
CA VAL A 30 3.82 -10.87 -44.72
C VAL A 30 4.08 -9.36 -44.80
N ALA A 31 3.48 -8.65 -45.75
CA ALA A 31 3.55 -7.19 -45.84
C ALA A 31 2.32 -6.44 -45.26
N GLY A 32 1.25 -7.15 -44.85
CA GLY A 32 0.03 -6.56 -44.29
C GLY A 32 -0.05 -6.43 -42.77
N GLU A 33 0.92 -6.96 -42.01
CA GLU A 33 0.87 -6.99 -40.52
C GLU A 33 1.99 -6.20 -39.82
N ARG A 34 2.79 -5.43 -40.56
CA ARG A 34 3.85 -4.57 -39.99
C ARG A 34 3.89 -3.18 -40.61
N ALA A 35 2.78 -2.47 -40.51
CA ALA A 35 2.74 -1.01 -40.55
C ALA A 35 1.45 -0.47 -39.91
N ALA A 36 0.96 -1.11 -38.84
CA ALA A 36 0.17 -0.37 -37.88
C ALA A 36 1.16 0.52 -37.15
N THR A 37 1.23 1.79 -37.57
CA THR A 37 1.72 2.86 -36.70
C THR A 37 1.07 2.59 -35.35
N LEU A 38 1.88 2.21 -34.36
CA LEU A 38 1.52 2.31 -32.96
C LEU A 38 1.17 3.79 -32.76
N ARG A 39 -0.07 4.16 -33.07
CA ARG A 39 -0.71 5.28 -32.41
C ARG A 39 -0.57 4.89 -30.96
N GLN A 40 0.35 5.57 -30.26
CA GLN A 40 0.32 5.64 -28.82
C GLN A 40 -1.16 5.75 -28.45
N PRO A 41 -1.68 4.94 -27.50
CA PRO A 41 -3.01 5.20 -26.99
C PRO A 41 -3.03 6.68 -26.65
N ALA A 42 -3.93 7.42 -27.29
CA ALA A 42 -4.04 8.85 -27.05
C ALA A 42 -4.13 9.01 -25.54
N VAL A 43 -3.13 9.69 -24.97
CA VAL A 43 -3.21 10.13 -23.58
C VAL A 43 -4.54 10.89 -23.50
N PRO A 44 -5.49 10.48 -22.65
CA PRO A 44 -6.75 11.21 -22.52
C PRO A 44 -6.41 12.68 -22.29
N SER A 45 -7.04 13.57 -23.06
CA SER A 45 -6.85 14.99 -22.83
C SER A 45 -7.25 15.32 -21.39
N ALA A 46 -6.46 16.12 -20.69
CA ALA A 46 -6.66 16.37 -19.27
C ALA A 46 -7.96 17.13 -18.93
N ALA A 47 -8.70 17.60 -19.93
CA ALA A 47 -10.07 18.08 -19.74
C ALA A 47 -11.02 16.96 -19.25
N ASP A 48 -10.73 15.69 -19.55
CA ASP A 48 -11.44 14.52 -19.01
C ASP A 48 -10.78 13.96 -17.72
N ALA A 49 -9.52 14.35 -17.44
CA ALA A 49 -8.73 13.82 -16.32
C ALA A 49 -9.10 14.38 -14.95
N ASN A 50 -9.82 15.52 -14.89
CA ASN A 50 -10.37 16.03 -13.62
C ASN A 50 -11.65 15.32 -13.16
N SER A 51 -12.08 14.26 -13.86
CA SER A 51 -13.17 13.37 -13.42
C SER A 51 -12.96 11.88 -13.73
N ALA A 52 -11.90 11.49 -14.45
CA ALA A 52 -11.57 10.09 -14.68
C ALA A 52 -10.97 9.47 -13.39
N ALA A 53 -11.81 8.80 -12.61
CA ALA A 53 -11.41 8.08 -11.41
C ALA A 53 -10.13 7.25 -11.67
N THR A 54 -9.09 7.45 -10.84
CA THR A 54 -7.87 6.62 -10.88
C THR A 54 -8.27 5.15 -10.89
N PRO A 55 -7.89 4.37 -11.93
CA PRO A 55 -8.38 3.01 -12.10
C PRO A 55 -7.99 2.18 -10.88
N LEU A 56 -8.98 1.52 -10.28
CA LEU A 56 -8.74 0.59 -9.18
C LEU A 56 -8.07 -0.66 -9.77
N LEU A 57 -6.77 -0.80 -9.54
CA LEU A 57 -6.03 -1.99 -9.90
C LEU A 57 -6.04 -3.00 -8.74
N THR A 58 -6.08 -2.59 -7.47
CA THR A 58 -6.17 -3.52 -6.34
C THR A 58 -7.21 -4.62 -6.60
N LEU A 59 -6.77 -5.87 -6.58
CA LEU A 59 -7.64 -7.01 -6.85
C LEU A 59 -8.75 -7.07 -5.79
N PRO A 60 -10.01 -7.20 -6.21
CA PRO A 60 -11.09 -7.59 -5.31
C PRO A 60 -10.70 -8.84 -4.51
N LEU A 61 -11.14 -8.93 -3.25
CA LEU A 61 -10.72 -9.99 -2.33
C LEU A 61 -11.03 -11.41 -2.86
N ASP A 62 -12.13 -11.56 -3.60
CA ASP A 62 -12.58 -12.80 -4.23
C ASP A 62 -11.81 -13.18 -5.51
N ARG A 63 -11.01 -12.25 -6.06
CA ARG A 63 -10.15 -12.48 -7.22
C ARG A 63 -8.68 -12.67 -6.86
N ARG A 64 -8.34 -12.65 -5.57
CA ARG A 64 -6.99 -12.94 -5.08
C ARG A 64 -6.75 -14.45 -5.04
N PRO A 65 -5.48 -14.89 -5.09
CA PRO A 65 -5.15 -16.30 -4.85
C PRO A 65 -5.75 -16.80 -3.53
N GLU A 66 -6.41 -17.97 -3.58
CA GLU A 66 -7.14 -18.53 -2.44
C GLU A 66 -6.28 -18.67 -1.17
N TRP A 67 -5.00 -19.00 -1.35
CA TRP A 67 -4.05 -19.19 -0.25
C TRP A 67 -3.97 -17.97 0.66
N LEU A 68 -4.05 -16.75 0.12
CA LEU A 68 -3.92 -15.52 0.90
C LEU A 68 -5.07 -15.38 1.89
N ARG A 69 -6.30 -15.61 1.41
CA ARG A 69 -7.49 -15.61 2.26
C ARG A 69 -7.47 -16.75 3.28
N ARG A 70 -7.08 -17.95 2.83
CA ARG A 70 -7.06 -19.17 3.64
C ARG A 70 -6.06 -19.06 4.80
N ASP A 71 -4.82 -18.71 4.47
CA ASP A 71 -3.66 -18.85 5.36
C ASP A 71 -3.20 -17.51 5.96
N GLY A 72 -3.48 -16.39 5.27
CA GLY A 72 -2.83 -15.11 5.58
C GLY A 72 -1.32 -15.16 5.37
N ILE A 73 -0.62 -14.11 5.81
CA ILE A 73 0.85 -14.00 5.67
C ILE A 73 1.54 -13.99 7.04
N VAL A 74 2.45 -14.94 7.25
CA VAL A 74 3.48 -14.92 8.30
C VAL A 74 4.83 -14.97 7.60
N MET A 75 5.54 -13.85 7.65
CA MET A 75 6.67 -13.59 6.76
C MET A 75 8.03 -13.78 7.45
N ALA A 76 8.98 -14.35 6.71
CA ALA A 76 10.40 -14.21 6.98
C ALA A 76 11.09 -13.42 5.86
N GLY A 77 12.17 -12.72 6.20
CA GLY A 77 12.80 -11.80 5.27
C GLY A 77 14.28 -11.95 4.92
N SER A 78 14.64 -11.81 3.64
CA SER A 78 16.02 -11.70 3.12
C SER A 78 16.09 -10.92 1.79
N TRP A 79 16.17 -9.58 1.81
CA TRP A 79 16.01 -8.76 0.58
C TRP A 79 17.29 -8.63 -0.24
N GLU A 80 18.42 -8.96 0.36
CA GLU A 80 19.71 -8.48 -0.11
C GLU A 80 20.48 -9.58 -0.84
N PRO A 81 20.91 -9.40 -2.10
CA PRO A 81 21.79 -10.35 -2.77
C PRO A 81 23.21 -10.28 -2.21
N LEU A 82 23.98 -11.37 -2.34
CA LEU A 82 25.32 -11.49 -1.77
C LEU A 82 26.25 -10.32 -2.18
N LEU A 83 26.25 -9.99 -3.48
CA LEU A 83 27.06 -8.91 -4.03
C LEU A 83 26.84 -7.57 -3.29
N PHE A 84 25.58 -7.23 -3.01
CA PHE A 84 25.25 -5.99 -2.31
C PHE A 84 25.71 -6.04 -0.87
N ARG A 85 25.51 -7.16 -0.18
CA ARG A 85 25.91 -7.32 1.23
C ARG A 85 27.41 -7.14 1.39
N VAL A 86 28.21 -7.73 0.51
CA VAL A 86 29.68 -7.55 0.49
C VAL A 86 30.07 -6.06 0.49
N ARG A 87 29.47 -5.28 -0.41
CA ARG A 87 29.74 -3.84 -0.51
C ARG A 87 29.24 -3.07 0.72
N ARG A 88 28.05 -3.42 1.23
CA ARG A 88 27.44 -2.84 2.44
C ARG A 88 28.30 -3.11 3.68
N ASP A 89 28.88 -4.30 3.77
CA ASP A 89 29.66 -4.80 4.91
C ASP A 89 31.10 -4.25 4.92
N GLY A 90 31.40 -3.27 4.06
CA GLY A 90 32.62 -2.48 4.09
C GLY A 90 33.70 -2.90 3.09
N ALA A 91 33.43 -3.88 2.22
CA ALA A 91 34.39 -4.24 1.18
C ALA A 91 34.59 -3.08 0.18
N PRO A 92 35.82 -2.85 -0.31
CA PRO A 92 36.09 -1.84 -1.33
C PRO A 92 35.46 -2.20 -2.68
N GLY A 93 35.09 -3.47 -2.89
CA GLY A 93 34.43 -3.96 -4.10
C GLY A 93 33.27 -4.90 -3.79
N TYR A 94 33.03 -5.86 -4.69
CA TYR A 94 31.82 -6.68 -4.74
C TYR A 94 32.11 -8.19 -4.63
N THR A 95 33.36 -8.57 -4.38
CA THR A 95 33.79 -9.96 -4.29
C THR A 95 33.61 -10.50 -2.88
N PRO A 96 32.75 -11.50 -2.64
CA PRO A 96 32.56 -12.10 -1.32
C PRO A 96 33.76 -12.94 -0.90
N THR A 97 34.01 -13.01 0.41
CA THR A 97 34.96 -13.96 1.00
C THR A 97 34.41 -15.40 0.93
N PRO A 98 35.26 -16.43 1.05
CA PRO A 98 34.81 -17.82 1.14
C PRO A 98 33.79 -18.05 2.27
N GLU A 99 33.97 -17.37 3.40
CA GLU A 99 33.07 -17.46 4.56
C GLU A 99 31.69 -16.86 4.24
N GLN A 100 31.66 -15.70 3.60
CA GLN A 100 30.41 -15.06 3.16
C GLN A 100 29.66 -15.94 2.15
N ARG A 101 30.38 -16.55 1.19
CA ARG A 101 29.78 -17.51 0.23
C ARG A 101 29.21 -18.74 0.94
N ALA A 102 29.97 -19.35 1.86
CA ALA A 102 29.50 -20.51 2.62
C ALA A 102 28.27 -20.17 3.49
N ALA A 103 28.25 -18.98 4.09
CA ALA A 103 27.14 -18.50 4.89
C ALA A 103 25.88 -18.22 4.04
N TYR A 104 26.04 -17.59 2.88
CA TYR A 104 24.97 -17.38 1.91
C TYR A 104 24.42 -18.69 1.36
N ALA A 105 25.26 -19.70 1.14
CA ALA A 105 24.81 -21.04 0.73
C ALA A 105 23.95 -21.72 1.81
N ARG A 106 24.30 -21.58 3.11
CA ARG A 106 23.46 -22.09 4.22
C ARG A 106 22.11 -21.37 4.30
N GLU A 107 22.06 -20.09 3.96
CA GLU A 107 20.82 -19.33 3.91
C GLU A 107 19.83 -19.85 2.86
N HIS A 108 20.34 -20.29 1.70
CA HIS A 108 19.54 -20.79 0.59
C HIS A 108 19.36 -22.32 0.62
N SER A 109 19.47 -22.93 1.80
CA SER A 109 19.49 -24.39 1.96
C SER A 109 18.13 -24.97 2.40
N PRO A 110 17.88 -26.27 2.15
CA PRO A 110 16.70 -26.97 2.66
C PRO A 110 16.56 -26.88 4.19
N GLU A 111 17.67 -26.87 4.91
CA GLU A 111 17.71 -26.74 6.38
C GLU A 111 17.18 -25.38 6.83
N MET A 112 17.55 -24.28 6.14
CA MET A 112 16.99 -22.96 6.44
C MET A 112 15.48 -22.93 6.16
N VAL A 113 15.04 -23.46 5.03
CA VAL A 113 13.61 -23.53 4.69
C VAL A 113 12.82 -24.33 5.74
N ALA A 114 13.36 -25.47 6.19
CA ALA A 114 12.76 -26.26 7.26
C ALA A 114 12.71 -25.50 8.60
N LYS A 115 13.78 -24.77 8.93
CA LYS A 115 13.84 -23.91 10.13
C LYS A 115 12.78 -22.82 10.08
N LEU A 116 12.64 -22.10 8.97
CA LEU A 116 11.60 -21.08 8.79
C LEU A 116 10.19 -21.67 8.95
N ARG A 117 9.91 -22.83 8.34
CA ARG A 117 8.62 -23.52 8.51
C ARG A 117 8.34 -23.90 9.97
N SER A 118 9.36 -24.34 10.70
CA SER A 118 9.22 -24.67 12.14
C SER A 118 8.83 -23.47 13.01
N LEU A 119 9.15 -22.25 12.56
CA LEU A 119 8.76 -20.99 13.21
C LEU A 119 7.34 -20.54 12.83
N GLY A 120 6.65 -21.28 11.95
CA GLY A 120 5.33 -20.94 11.43
C GLY A 120 5.35 -19.97 10.26
N VAL A 121 6.49 -19.77 9.60
CA VAL A 121 6.57 -18.99 8.36
C VAL A 121 5.80 -19.72 7.26
N ASN A 122 4.97 -18.98 6.52
CA ASN A 122 4.28 -19.48 5.32
C ASN A 122 4.61 -18.66 4.07
N PHE A 123 5.31 -17.53 4.22
CA PHE A 123 5.68 -16.62 3.15
C PHE A 123 7.12 -16.14 3.34
N VAL A 124 7.95 -16.26 2.32
CA VAL A 124 9.32 -15.78 2.31
C VAL A 124 9.42 -14.65 1.32
N MET A 125 9.67 -13.44 1.80
CA MET A 125 10.12 -12.38 0.91
C MET A 125 11.63 -12.61 0.69
N MET A 126 12.11 -12.40 -0.53
CA MET A 126 13.51 -12.68 -0.87
C MET A 126 14.02 -11.72 -1.93
N HIS A 127 15.34 -11.60 -2.05
CA HIS A 127 15.98 -10.83 -3.10
C HIS A 127 15.57 -11.32 -4.50
N CYS A 128 15.45 -10.39 -5.43
CA CYS A 128 15.40 -10.66 -6.87
C CYS A 128 16.53 -9.92 -7.58
N TYR A 129 16.63 -8.61 -7.35
CA TYR A 129 17.61 -7.75 -8.03
C TYR A 129 17.75 -6.40 -7.30
N LYS A 130 18.98 -5.90 -7.14
CA LYS A 130 19.33 -4.73 -6.31
C LYS A 130 19.83 -3.49 -7.08
N GLY A 131 19.98 -3.59 -8.40
CA GLY A 131 20.39 -2.47 -9.26
C GLY A 131 21.86 -2.44 -9.66
N GLY A 132 22.57 -3.56 -9.59
CA GLY A 132 23.97 -3.70 -10.00
C GLY A 132 24.18 -3.87 -11.52
N GLY A 133 23.17 -4.36 -12.24
CA GLY A 133 23.26 -4.75 -13.65
C GLY A 133 22.96 -6.24 -13.82
N LEU A 134 22.38 -6.63 -14.96
CA LEU A 134 21.99 -8.02 -15.22
C LEU A 134 23.22 -8.95 -15.21
N GLU A 135 24.36 -8.47 -15.71
CA GLU A 135 25.60 -9.25 -15.70
C GLU A 135 26.14 -9.40 -14.28
N ALA A 136 26.28 -8.28 -13.56
CA ALA A 136 26.83 -8.27 -12.22
C ALA A 136 25.99 -9.08 -11.22
N GLU A 137 24.66 -9.09 -11.37
CA GLU A 137 23.76 -9.81 -10.46
C GLU A 137 23.36 -11.21 -10.96
N ARG A 138 23.86 -11.66 -12.12
CA ARG A 138 23.46 -12.92 -12.76
C ARG A 138 23.50 -14.14 -11.82
N GLU A 139 24.55 -14.25 -11.01
CA GLU A 139 24.71 -15.34 -10.02
C GLU A 139 23.58 -15.31 -8.98
N SER A 140 23.36 -14.15 -8.33
CA SER A 140 22.30 -13.99 -7.33
C SER A 140 20.89 -14.14 -7.91
N MET A 141 20.67 -13.69 -9.15
CA MET A 141 19.40 -13.91 -9.86
C MET A 141 19.14 -15.40 -10.08
N ALA A 142 20.16 -16.18 -10.47
CA ALA A 142 20.03 -17.63 -10.63
C ALA A 142 19.79 -18.34 -9.29
N ASP A 143 20.41 -17.87 -8.20
CA ASP A 143 20.18 -18.41 -6.87
C ASP A 143 18.77 -18.08 -6.34
N ALA A 144 18.24 -16.90 -6.68
CA ALA A 144 16.86 -16.54 -6.38
C ALA A 144 15.85 -17.53 -7.03
N VAL A 145 16.07 -17.93 -8.28
CA VAL A 145 15.23 -18.93 -8.96
C VAL A 145 15.29 -20.28 -8.25
N LYS A 146 16.49 -20.76 -7.88
CA LYS A 146 16.67 -22.04 -7.18
C LYS A 146 16.00 -22.03 -5.80
N PHE A 147 16.16 -20.95 -5.05
CA PHE A 147 15.62 -20.84 -3.70
C PHE A 147 14.11 -20.69 -3.69
N ALA A 148 13.54 -19.93 -4.61
CA ALA A 148 12.09 -19.84 -4.75
C ALA A 148 11.46 -21.22 -5.03
N LYS A 149 12.07 -22.00 -5.93
CA LYS A 149 11.64 -23.39 -6.18
C LYS A 149 11.69 -24.23 -4.90
N LEU A 150 12.77 -24.13 -4.12
CA LEU A 150 12.91 -24.85 -2.85
C LEU A 150 11.84 -24.44 -1.83
N CYS A 151 11.51 -23.15 -1.74
CA CYS A 151 10.42 -22.66 -0.90
C CYS A 151 9.07 -23.23 -1.34
N HIS A 152 8.75 -23.18 -2.64
CA HIS A 152 7.51 -23.72 -3.19
C HIS A 152 7.38 -25.23 -2.99
N ASP A 153 8.45 -26.00 -3.21
CA ASP A 153 8.49 -27.45 -2.97
C ASP A 153 8.21 -27.78 -1.48
N ALA A 154 8.58 -26.87 -0.56
CA ALA A 154 8.29 -26.99 0.87
C ALA A 154 6.91 -26.44 1.28
N GLY A 155 6.10 -25.94 0.34
CA GLY A 155 4.77 -25.38 0.58
C GLY A 155 4.76 -23.94 1.09
N LEU A 156 5.87 -23.22 0.99
CA LEU A 156 5.95 -21.78 1.28
C LEU A 156 5.55 -20.96 0.05
N ARG A 157 5.07 -19.75 0.28
CA ARG A 157 4.89 -18.70 -0.74
C ARG A 157 6.11 -17.81 -0.81
N VAL A 158 6.35 -17.20 -1.97
CA VAL A 158 7.53 -16.37 -2.21
C VAL A 158 7.12 -14.98 -2.66
N GLY A 159 7.72 -13.96 -2.07
CA GLY A 159 7.69 -12.58 -2.55
C GLY A 159 9.07 -12.17 -3.03
N CYS A 160 9.16 -11.36 -4.09
CA CYS A 160 10.43 -10.90 -4.63
C CYS A 160 10.62 -9.41 -4.43
N TYR A 161 11.63 -9.07 -3.63
CA TYR A 161 12.17 -7.72 -3.49
C TYR A 161 12.85 -7.31 -4.79
N THR A 162 12.26 -6.31 -5.45
CA THR A 162 12.90 -5.55 -6.52
C THR A 162 13.13 -4.13 -6.02
N TYR A 163 14.33 -3.60 -6.25
CA TYR A 163 14.52 -2.15 -6.18
C TYR A 163 13.55 -1.48 -7.17
N SER A 164 12.95 -0.33 -6.83
CA SER A 164 12.12 0.41 -7.80
C SER A 164 12.73 1.72 -8.27
N GLY A 165 13.92 2.07 -7.78
CA GLY A 165 14.49 3.40 -8.00
C GLY A 165 15.97 3.50 -7.68
N ALA A 166 16.39 2.88 -6.58
CA ALA A 166 17.75 2.96 -6.07
C ALA A 166 18.67 1.89 -6.65
N PHE A 167 19.64 2.26 -7.47
CA PHE A 167 20.55 1.35 -8.17
C PHE A 167 22.02 1.58 -7.77
N ILE A 168 22.87 0.59 -8.02
CA ILE A 168 24.32 0.61 -7.70
C ILE A 168 25.05 1.18 -8.92
N TRP A 169 25.25 2.50 -8.93
CA TRP A 169 25.73 3.21 -10.13
C TRP A 169 27.14 2.77 -10.58
N GLU A 170 28.00 2.36 -9.63
CA GLU A 170 29.37 1.93 -9.89
C GLU A 170 29.45 0.73 -10.85
N LEU A 171 28.46 -0.18 -10.77
CA LEU A 171 28.36 -1.36 -11.61
C LEU A 171 27.42 -1.11 -12.78
N PHE A 172 26.26 -0.52 -12.50
CA PHE A 172 25.21 -0.37 -13.50
C PHE A 172 25.68 0.43 -14.72
N PHE A 173 26.45 1.51 -14.53
CA PHE A 173 26.97 2.32 -15.63
C PHE A 173 28.06 1.64 -16.46
N LYS A 174 28.64 0.53 -16.00
CA LYS A 174 29.56 -0.28 -16.82
C LYS A 174 28.79 -1.10 -17.85
N GLU A 175 27.62 -1.59 -17.48
CA GLU A 175 26.73 -2.36 -18.37
C GLU A 175 25.82 -1.46 -19.21
N ARG A 176 25.37 -0.33 -18.63
CA ARG A 176 24.44 0.63 -19.22
C ARG A 176 24.98 2.07 -19.08
N PRO A 177 26.02 2.46 -19.85
CA PRO A 177 26.56 3.82 -19.78
C PRO A 177 25.53 4.93 -20.06
N GLU A 178 24.53 4.63 -20.90
CA GLU A 178 23.40 5.49 -21.25
C GLU A 178 22.49 5.80 -20.05
N ALA A 179 22.50 4.97 -19.00
CA ALA A 179 21.64 5.15 -17.83
C ALA A 179 22.01 6.36 -16.96
N LYS A 180 23.13 7.03 -17.25
CA LYS A 180 23.45 8.33 -16.65
C LYS A 180 22.33 9.33 -16.90
N ASP A 181 21.72 9.30 -18.08
CA ASP A 181 20.61 10.19 -18.47
C ASP A 181 19.29 9.81 -17.79
N TRP A 182 19.22 8.64 -17.15
CA TRP A 182 18.04 8.19 -16.41
C TRP A 182 18.07 8.67 -14.96
N THR A 183 19.19 9.22 -14.49
CA THR A 183 19.41 9.53 -13.06
C THR A 183 18.57 10.74 -12.63
N ILE A 184 17.95 10.67 -11.44
CA ILE A 184 17.28 11.83 -10.85
C ILE A 184 18.33 12.81 -10.35
N LEU A 185 18.16 14.08 -10.70
CA LEU A 185 19.09 15.15 -10.33
C LEU A 185 18.50 16.12 -9.30
N ASN A 186 19.38 16.59 -8.42
CA ASN A 186 19.16 17.73 -7.52
C ASN A 186 19.15 19.06 -8.31
N PRO A 187 18.72 20.17 -7.69
CA PRO A 187 18.76 21.49 -8.32
C PRO A 187 20.15 21.92 -8.82
N ASP A 188 21.22 21.46 -8.17
CA ASP A 188 22.62 21.73 -8.53
C ASP A 188 23.15 20.81 -9.65
N GLY A 189 22.32 19.93 -10.20
CA GLY A 189 22.69 18.97 -11.24
C GLY A 189 23.37 17.70 -10.71
N THR A 190 23.55 17.55 -9.39
CA THR A 190 24.14 16.33 -8.82
C THR A 190 23.13 15.18 -8.74
N PRO A 191 23.54 13.90 -8.86
CA PRO A 191 22.66 12.76 -8.62
C PRO A 191 22.06 12.74 -7.22
N VAL A 192 20.81 12.29 -7.10
CA VAL A 192 20.17 12.06 -5.79
C VAL A 192 20.67 10.73 -5.18
N PRO A 193 21.40 10.75 -4.05
CA PRO A 193 21.96 9.53 -3.46
C PRO A 193 20.94 8.76 -2.62
N TYR A 194 21.21 7.46 -2.41
CA TYR A 194 20.49 6.65 -1.43
C TYR A 194 21.02 6.91 -0.01
N GLY A 195 20.53 7.95 0.64
CA GLY A 195 20.94 8.31 1.99
C GLY A 195 22.47 8.47 2.09
N LYS A 196 23.12 7.74 3.01
CA LYS A 196 24.58 7.76 3.17
C LYS A 196 25.32 6.79 2.24
N ALA A 197 24.61 5.90 1.54
CA ALA A 197 25.21 4.93 0.62
C ALA A 197 25.54 5.60 -0.72
N GLY A 198 26.66 6.35 -0.77
CA GLY A 198 27.07 7.13 -1.94
C GLY A 198 27.32 6.33 -3.22
N TYR A 199 27.46 5.01 -3.12
CA TYR A 199 27.55 4.08 -4.26
C TYR A 199 26.17 3.76 -4.89
N ARG A 200 25.10 4.37 -4.40
CA ARG A 200 23.73 4.20 -4.91
C ARG A 200 23.05 5.52 -5.23
N TYR A 201 22.41 5.57 -6.40
CA TYR A 201 21.61 6.71 -6.87
C TYR A 201 20.17 6.30 -7.14
N TYR A 202 19.29 7.29 -7.26
CA TYR A 202 17.94 7.09 -7.76
C TYR A 202 17.84 7.40 -9.26
N TRP A 203 17.16 6.54 -10.01
CA TRP A 203 16.75 6.83 -11.39
C TRP A 203 15.31 7.34 -11.48
N ASN A 204 14.99 7.96 -12.61
CA ASN A 204 13.66 8.43 -12.92
C ASN A 204 12.83 7.24 -13.41
N ARG A 205 11.89 6.78 -12.57
CA ARG A 205 10.98 5.67 -12.88
C ARG A 205 10.08 5.90 -14.08
N SER A 206 9.99 7.14 -14.55
CA SER A 206 9.23 7.52 -15.72
C SER A 206 10.10 7.80 -16.95
N HIS A 207 11.41 7.59 -16.86
CA HIS A 207 12.25 7.58 -18.05
C HIS A 207 11.89 6.35 -18.91
N PRO A 208 11.60 6.49 -20.21
CA PRO A 208 11.14 5.38 -21.06
C PRO A 208 12.09 4.17 -21.02
N ASP A 209 13.40 4.39 -21.12
CA ASP A 209 14.38 3.31 -21.12
C ASP A 209 14.52 2.64 -19.74
N ALA A 210 14.44 3.42 -18.65
CA ALA A 210 14.44 2.86 -17.31
C ALA A 210 13.18 2.01 -17.06
N GLN A 211 12.03 2.41 -17.59
CA GLN A 211 10.81 1.59 -17.55
C GLN A 211 10.95 0.30 -18.35
N ALA A 212 11.54 0.37 -19.56
CA ALA A 212 11.77 -0.81 -20.38
C ALA A 212 12.67 -1.81 -19.66
N TYR A 213 13.78 -1.35 -19.09
CA TYR A 213 14.67 -2.18 -18.29
C TYR A 213 13.95 -2.76 -17.06
N TYR A 214 13.17 -1.96 -16.35
CA TYR A 214 12.48 -2.43 -15.15
C TYR A 214 11.41 -3.49 -15.46
N ARG A 215 10.76 -3.42 -16.63
CA ARG A 215 9.87 -4.47 -17.12
C ARG A 215 10.59 -5.80 -17.36
N GLU A 216 11.86 -5.79 -17.72
CA GLU A 216 12.65 -7.03 -17.82
C GLU A 216 12.83 -7.68 -16.45
N ILE A 217 13.09 -6.88 -15.40
CA ILE A 217 13.21 -7.38 -14.03
C ILE A 217 11.88 -7.92 -13.49
N VAL A 218 10.77 -7.19 -13.71
CA VAL A 218 9.43 -7.67 -13.32
C VAL A 218 9.08 -8.96 -14.06
N ARG A 219 9.42 -9.05 -15.34
CA ARG A 219 9.22 -10.27 -16.13
C ARG A 219 9.99 -11.45 -15.56
N PHE A 220 11.27 -11.25 -15.25
CA PHE A 220 12.09 -12.27 -14.61
C PHE A 220 11.51 -12.74 -13.25
N ALA A 221 11.04 -11.81 -12.42
CA ALA A 221 10.40 -12.16 -11.15
C ALA A 221 9.14 -13.02 -11.33
N VAL A 222 8.32 -12.72 -12.34
CA VAL A 222 7.05 -13.41 -12.60
C VAL A 222 7.24 -14.73 -13.35
N GLU A 223 8.09 -14.79 -14.37
CA GLU A 223 8.24 -15.94 -15.26
C GLU A 223 9.28 -16.95 -14.76
N ASP A 224 10.47 -16.47 -14.38
CA ASP A 224 11.61 -17.31 -14.01
C ASP A 224 11.60 -17.67 -12.53
N ILE A 225 11.46 -16.68 -11.63
CA ILE A 225 11.35 -16.93 -10.18
C ILE A 225 9.97 -17.50 -9.82
N ARG A 226 8.94 -17.18 -10.61
CA ARG A 226 7.54 -17.57 -10.35
C ARG A 226 7.02 -17.05 -9.01
N THR A 227 7.39 -15.83 -8.65
CA THR A 227 7.04 -15.23 -7.37
C THR A 227 5.53 -15.12 -7.14
N ASP A 228 5.03 -15.31 -5.92
CA ASP A 228 3.63 -15.12 -5.57
C ASP A 228 3.27 -13.62 -5.41
N LEU A 229 4.28 -12.77 -5.16
CA LEU A 229 4.13 -11.32 -4.97
C LEU A 229 5.37 -10.54 -5.41
N VAL A 230 5.17 -9.45 -6.13
CA VAL A 230 6.25 -8.54 -6.55
C VAL A 230 6.30 -7.33 -5.61
N HIS A 231 7.44 -7.12 -4.94
CA HIS A 231 7.73 -6.00 -4.03
C HIS A 231 8.52 -4.93 -4.77
N LEU A 232 7.99 -3.71 -4.84
CA LEU A 232 8.68 -2.56 -5.46
C LEU A 232 9.11 -1.57 -4.37
N ASP A 233 10.40 -1.56 -4.05
CA ASP A 233 10.92 -0.82 -2.90
C ASP A 233 11.19 0.67 -3.16
N ASN A 234 11.16 1.53 -2.13
CA ASN A 234 11.53 2.97 -2.19
C ASN A 234 10.57 3.91 -2.96
N TYR A 235 9.26 3.70 -2.87
CA TYR A 235 8.22 4.58 -3.44
C TYR A 235 8.02 5.87 -2.64
N THR A 236 9.11 6.59 -2.38
CA THR A 236 9.14 7.83 -1.58
C THR A 236 9.96 8.96 -2.21
N ILE A 237 10.66 8.68 -3.32
CA ILE A 237 11.42 9.67 -4.09
C ILE A 237 10.70 9.92 -5.42
N GLY A 238 10.20 11.14 -5.61
CA GLY A 238 9.53 11.58 -6.83
C GLY A 238 10.47 12.13 -7.90
N PRO A 239 9.93 12.70 -8.99
CA PRO A 239 10.66 13.43 -10.02
C PRO A 239 11.62 14.50 -9.47
N GLY A 240 12.66 14.83 -10.25
CA GLY A 240 13.69 15.81 -9.89
C GLY A 240 13.96 16.85 -10.98
N HIS A 241 15.21 17.29 -11.11
CA HIS A 241 15.66 18.30 -12.08
C HIS A 241 16.22 17.72 -13.38
N ASP A 242 16.15 16.39 -13.56
CA ASP A 242 16.52 15.74 -14.81
C ASP A 242 15.57 16.14 -15.96
N ALA A 243 16.06 16.08 -17.20
CA ALA A 243 15.33 16.56 -18.37
C ALA A 243 13.95 15.92 -18.53
N ASN A 244 13.82 14.62 -18.24
CA ASN A 244 12.55 13.90 -18.33
C ASN A 244 11.55 14.37 -17.27
N SER A 245 11.99 14.58 -16.02
CA SER A 245 11.15 15.15 -14.96
C SER A 245 10.66 16.55 -15.30
N VAL A 246 11.56 17.43 -15.78
CA VAL A 246 11.24 18.81 -16.16
C VAL A 246 10.23 18.83 -17.32
N ALA A 247 10.47 18.04 -18.37
CA ALA A 247 9.57 17.98 -19.52
C ALA A 247 8.15 17.52 -19.10
N ARG A 248 8.06 16.44 -18.33
CA ARG A 248 6.78 15.91 -17.85
C ARG A 248 6.03 16.87 -16.93
N PHE A 249 6.76 17.63 -16.09
CA PHE A 249 6.12 18.63 -15.25
C PHE A 249 5.55 19.80 -16.06
N ARG A 250 6.25 20.24 -17.10
CA ARG A 250 5.74 21.27 -18.02
C ARG A 250 4.49 20.78 -18.75
N ASP A 251 4.48 19.53 -19.18
CA ASP A 251 3.29 18.93 -19.80
C ASP A 251 2.13 18.83 -18.81
N TYR A 252 2.40 18.43 -17.57
CA TYR A 252 1.42 18.44 -16.49
C TYR A 252 0.83 19.84 -16.28
N LEU A 253 1.65 20.89 -16.21
CA LEU A 253 1.15 22.27 -16.07
C LEU A 253 0.21 22.68 -17.22
N ARG A 254 0.60 22.38 -18.48
CA ARG A 254 -0.22 22.68 -19.67
C ARG A 254 -1.55 21.92 -19.68
N GLN A 255 -1.56 20.72 -19.12
CA GLN A 255 -2.72 19.84 -19.08
C GLN A 255 -3.68 20.22 -17.94
N THR A 256 -3.15 20.60 -16.79
CA THR A 256 -3.93 20.83 -15.57
C THR A 256 -4.52 22.24 -15.52
N PHE A 257 -3.82 23.26 -16.04
CA PHE A 257 -4.19 24.65 -15.85
C PHE A 257 -4.40 25.40 -17.17
N PRO A 258 -5.42 26.26 -17.26
CA PRO A 258 -5.54 27.21 -18.37
C PRO A 258 -4.33 28.15 -18.44
N PRO A 259 -3.84 28.52 -19.64
CA PRO A 259 -2.69 29.42 -19.79
C PRO A 259 -2.85 30.76 -19.07
N ALA A 260 -4.07 31.33 -19.06
CA ALA A 260 -4.36 32.58 -18.37
C ALA A 260 -4.11 32.47 -16.85
N LEU A 261 -4.56 31.38 -16.23
CA LEU A 261 -4.37 31.14 -14.80
C LEU A 261 -2.88 30.99 -14.45
N LEU A 262 -2.13 30.28 -15.29
CA LEU A 262 -0.68 30.13 -15.12
C LEU A 262 0.02 31.51 -15.17
N ALA A 263 -0.32 32.35 -16.17
CA ALA A 263 0.24 33.68 -16.30
C ALA A 263 -0.10 34.58 -15.09
N GLU A 264 -1.35 34.58 -14.63
CA GLU A 264 -1.80 35.32 -13.43
C GLU A 264 -1.07 34.88 -12.14
N ASN A 265 -0.60 33.63 -12.10
CA ASN A 265 0.16 33.06 -10.98
C ASN A 265 1.68 33.07 -11.21
N GLY A 266 2.17 33.93 -12.12
CA GLY A 266 3.61 34.15 -12.33
C GLY A 266 4.32 33.09 -13.18
N ILE A 267 3.58 32.27 -13.93
CA ILE A 267 4.09 31.23 -14.84
C ILE A 267 3.72 31.63 -16.27
N ALA A 268 4.26 32.75 -16.75
CA ALA A 268 3.94 33.29 -18.09
C ALA A 268 4.48 32.39 -19.23
N ASP A 269 5.65 31.80 -19.03
CA ASP A 269 6.23 30.82 -19.95
C ASP A 269 6.42 29.47 -19.25
N VAL A 270 5.53 28.51 -19.55
CA VAL A 270 5.65 27.14 -19.05
C VAL A 270 6.92 26.45 -19.56
N GLY A 271 7.43 26.84 -20.74
CA GLY A 271 8.69 26.36 -21.28
C GLY A 271 9.91 26.71 -20.42
N ALA A 272 9.82 27.75 -19.59
CA ALA A 272 10.85 28.14 -18.64
C ALA A 272 10.60 27.59 -17.22
N ALA A 273 9.45 26.95 -16.97
CA ALA A 273 9.12 26.43 -15.64
C ALA A 273 10.12 25.34 -15.21
N MET A 274 10.55 25.41 -13.95
CA MET A 274 11.45 24.46 -13.32
C MET A 274 10.81 23.90 -12.04
N PRO A 275 11.17 22.68 -11.62
CA PRO A 275 10.79 22.16 -10.32
C PRO A 275 11.11 23.18 -9.21
N PRO A 276 10.12 23.64 -8.44
CA PRO A 276 10.35 24.57 -7.35
C PRO A 276 10.96 23.89 -6.11
N ASP A 277 11.45 24.72 -5.19
CA ASP A 277 11.77 24.26 -3.83
C ASP A 277 10.52 23.66 -3.15
N ARG A 278 10.72 22.64 -2.32
CA ARG A 278 9.62 21.91 -1.66
C ARG A 278 8.83 22.76 -0.66
N ALA A 279 9.44 23.82 -0.11
CA ALA A 279 8.77 24.74 0.81
C ALA A 279 7.91 25.78 0.09
N ARG A 280 7.97 25.86 -1.24
CA ARG A 280 7.15 26.78 -2.02
C ARG A 280 5.68 26.38 -1.93
N THR A 281 4.83 27.30 -1.51
CA THR A 281 3.41 27.04 -1.25
C THR A 281 2.46 27.67 -2.25
N ASP A 282 2.93 28.40 -3.26
CA ASP A 282 2.09 28.97 -4.32
C ASP A 282 1.61 27.92 -5.35
N LEU A 283 0.94 28.35 -6.42
CA LEU A 283 0.38 27.44 -7.43
C LEU A 283 1.46 26.49 -8.00
N LEU A 284 2.65 26.99 -8.32
CA LEU A 284 3.73 26.18 -8.87
C LEU A 284 4.20 25.13 -7.86
N GLY A 285 4.37 25.52 -6.59
CA GLY A 285 4.75 24.62 -5.50
C GLY A 285 3.72 23.50 -5.26
N ARG A 286 2.43 23.85 -5.23
CA ARG A 286 1.33 22.89 -5.08
C ARG A 286 1.21 21.95 -6.28
N ALA A 287 1.30 22.49 -7.50
CA ALA A 287 1.31 21.71 -8.73
C ALA A 287 2.49 20.72 -8.78
N TRP A 288 3.68 21.15 -8.35
CA TRP A 288 4.84 20.26 -8.26
C TRP A 288 4.62 19.12 -7.26
N ALA A 289 4.08 19.42 -6.08
CA ALA A 289 3.78 18.42 -5.07
C ALA A 289 2.74 17.38 -5.56
N ASP A 290 1.65 17.82 -6.21
CA ASP A 290 0.66 16.89 -6.79
C ASP A 290 1.28 16.06 -7.93
N PHE A 291 2.02 16.69 -8.85
CA PHE A 291 2.71 15.99 -9.93
C PHE A 291 3.67 14.91 -9.40
N CYS A 292 4.38 15.17 -8.31
CA CYS A 292 5.25 14.18 -7.68
C CYS A 292 4.44 12.97 -7.17
N CYS A 293 3.35 13.20 -6.43
CA CYS A 293 2.45 12.15 -5.96
C CYS A 293 1.84 11.34 -7.11
N GLN A 294 1.40 12.03 -8.17
CA GLN A 294 0.86 11.41 -9.37
C GLN A 294 1.90 10.55 -10.07
N SER A 295 3.10 11.08 -10.32
CA SER A 295 4.15 10.36 -11.04
C SER A 295 4.60 9.10 -10.30
N ILE A 296 4.62 9.11 -8.96
CA ILE A 296 4.91 7.92 -8.17
C ILE A 296 3.79 6.89 -8.32
N SER A 297 2.53 7.31 -8.19
CA SER A 297 1.36 6.43 -8.33
C SER A 297 1.29 5.80 -9.73
N ASP A 298 1.46 6.61 -10.78
CA ASP A 298 1.43 6.17 -12.18
C ASP A 298 2.50 5.13 -12.49
N SER A 299 3.71 5.30 -11.94
CA SER A 299 4.80 4.33 -12.05
C SER A 299 4.41 2.98 -11.45
N PHE A 300 3.85 2.97 -10.24
CA PHE A 300 3.42 1.73 -9.59
C PHE A 300 2.33 1.05 -10.40
N HIS A 301 1.31 1.82 -10.80
CA HIS A 301 0.16 1.32 -11.55
C HIS A 301 0.58 0.77 -12.92
N ALA A 302 1.53 1.41 -13.59
CA ALA A 302 2.07 0.91 -14.85
C ALA A 302 2.77 -0.46 -14.69
N MET A 303 3.56 -0.64 -13.62
CA MET A 303 4.21 -1.92 -13.33
C MET A 303 3.21 -3.00 -12.92
N THR A 304 2.18 -2.65 -12.13
CA THR A 304 1.08 -3.57 -11.82
C THR A 304 0.37 -4.07 -13.07
N ARG A 305 0.01 -3.16 -14.00
CA ARG A 305 -0.64 -3.56 -15.26
C ARG A 305 0.24 -4.52 -16.05
N TYR A 306 1.53 -4.20 -16.16
CA TYR A 306 2.48 -5.04 -16.87
C TYR A 306 2.64 -6.42 -16.21
N ALA A 307 2.85 -6.48 -14.89
CA ALA A 307 2.95 -7.75 -14.16
C ALA A 307 1.71 -8.64 -14.37
N ARG A 308 0.51 -8.03 -14.43
CA ARG A 308 -0.74 -8.76 -14.66
C ARG A 308 -1.00 -9.16 -16.11
N MET A 309 -0.32 -8.55 -17.08
CA MET A 309 -0.28 -9.10 -18.44
C MET A 309 0.49 -10.43 -18.47
N LEU A 310 1.49 -10.60 -17.59
CA LEU A 310 2.27 -11.83 -17.47
C LEU A 310 1.54 -12.88 -16.62
N ARG A 311 0.97 -12.47 -15.48
CA ARG A 311 0.18 -13.35 -14.62
C ARG A 311 -1.01 -12.60 -13.98
N PRO A 312 -2.26 -12.87 -14.39
CA PRO A 312 -3.42 -12.05 -13.98
C PRO A 312 -3.68 -11.92 -12.47
N ASP A 313 -3.27 -12.90 -11.66
CA ASP A 313 -3.49 -12.97 -10.21
C ASP A 313 -2.24 -12.64 -9.37
N ILE A 314 -1.15 -12.16 -9.99
CA ILE A 314 0.05 -11.70 -9.26
C ILE A 314 -0.32 -10.59 -8.27
N LEU A 315 0.17 -10.74 -7.03
CA LEU A 315 0.03 -9.72 -6.00
C LEU A 315 1.14 -8.67 -6.17
N MET A 316 0.78 -7.40 -5.98
CA MET A 316 1.71 -6.29 -6.06
C MET A 316 1.85 -5.59 -4.71
N GLU A 317 3.08 -5.26 -4.36
CA GLU A 317 3.44 -4.54 -3.15
C GLU A 317 4.32 -3.33 -3.49
N THR A 318 4.21 -2.28 -2.69
CA THR A 318 5.09 -1.11 -2.77
C THR A 318 5.54 -0.64 -1.38
N ASN A 319 6.73 -0.03 -1.25
CA ASN A 319 7.18 0.59 0.01
C ASN A 319 7.13 2.14 -0.04
N PRO A 320 6.00 2.76 0.36
CA PRO A 320 5.85 4.22 0.52
C PRO A 320 6.05 4.71 1.96
N ALA A 321 6.45 3.82 2.88
CA ALA A 321 6.34 3.98 4.34
C ALA A 321 4.90 4.10 4.86
N GLY A 322 4.75 4.12 6.19
CA GLY A 322 3.48 4.22 6.89
C GLY A 322 2.71 5.54 6.72
N ILE A 323 1.49 5.53 7.25
CA ILE A 323 0.59 6.67 7.19
C ILE A 323 0.86 7.61 8.38
N GLY A 324 1.24 8.85 8.07
CA GLY A 324 1.44 9.91 9.06
C GLY A 324 0.15 10.67 9.43
N PRO A 325 0.21 11.52 10.48
CA PRO A 325 -0.89 12.43 10.84
C PRO A 325 -1.16 13.49 9.76
N THR A 326 -0.15 13.82 8.94
CA THR A 326 -0.27 14.61 7.72
C THR A 326 0.21 13.80 6.51
N ILE A 327 -0.03 14.31 5.31
CA ILE A 327 0.45 13.69 4.07
C ILE A 327 1.94 13.97 3.92
N ARG A 328 2.71 12.92 3.63
CA ARG A 328 4.15 13.04 3.38
C ARG A 328 4.34 13.62 1.98
N TRP A 329 5.27 14.56 1.85
CA TRP A 329 5.66 15.10 0.55
C TRP A 329 5.96 13.95 -0.45
N SER A 330 5.38 14.04 -1.65
CA SER A 330 5.36 13.05 -2.76
C SER A 330 4.62 11.73 -2.56
N VAL A 331 3.95 11.50 -1.42
CA VAL A 331 3.23 10.23 -1.20
C VAL A 331 1.76 10.50 -0.87
N ASP A 332 0.91 10.37 -1.88
CA ASP A 332 -0.54 10.26 -1.73
C ASP A 332 -0.92 8.77 -1.62
N HIS A 333 -1.03 8.24 -0.40
CA HIS A 333 -1.38 6.84 -0.18
C HIS A 333 -2.75 6.47 -0.75
N GLY A 334 -3.72 7.39 -0.77
CA GLY A 334 -5.06 7.13 -1.31
C GLY A 334 -5.02 6.82 -2.80
N ARG A 335 -4.20 7.58 -3.54
CA ARG A 335 -3.95 7.36 -4.98
C ARG A 335 -3.05 6.16 -5.24
N LEU A 336 -1.94 6.05 -4.49
CA LEU A 336 -0.91 5.03 -4.70
C LEU A 336 -1.45 3.62 -4.45
N LEU A 337 -2.11 3.40 -3.31
CA LEU A 337 -2.47 2.05 -2.83
C LEU A 337 -3.66 1.42 -3.57
N ARG A 338 -4.25 2.12 -4.54
CA ARG A 338 -5.16 1.52 -5.54
C ARG A 338 -4.42 0.68 -6.59
N GLY A 339 -3.09 0.68 -6.54
CA GLY A 339 -2.22 0.00 -7.49
C GLY A 339 -1.87 -1.45 -7.15
N GLY A 340 -2.16 -1.92 -5.94
CA GLY A 340 -1.68 -3.24 -5.48
C GLY A 340 -2.44 -3.74 -4.26
N GLU A 341 -1.94 -4.82 -3.67
CA GLU A 341 -2.60 -5.56 -2.58
C GLU A 341 -1.88 -5.40 -1.25
N ALA A 342 -0.65 -4.88 -1.23
CA ALA A 342 0.09 -4.63 -0.01
C ALA A 342 1.00 -3.41 -0.09
N PHE A 343 1.42 -2.91 1.07
CA PHE A 343 2.49 -1.92 1.17
C PHE A 343 3.28 -2.02 2.47
N TRP A 344 4.52 -1.56 2.45
CA TRP A 344 5.41 -1.62 3.61
C TRP A 344 5.34 -0.37 4.51
N ASP A 345 5.35 -0.60 5.82
CA ASP A 345 5.55 0.42 6.86
C ASP A 345 6.70 0.03 7.80
N GLU A 346 7.85 0.70 7.63
CA GLU A 346 9.04 0.58 8.49
C GLU A 346 9.02 1.57 9.67
N GLY A 347 7.84 2.11 9.98
CA GLY A 347 7.62 3.09 11.03
C GLY A 347 7.97 2.60 12.44
N ARG A 348 7.76 3.50 13.41
CA ARG A 348 8.16 3.27 14.80
C ARG A 348 7.46 2.06 15.42
N HIS A 349 8.20 1.30 16.21
CA HIS A 349 7.67 0.21 17.02
C HIS A 349 6.56 0.70 17.97
N PRO A 350 5.42 0.00 18.06
CA PRO A 350 4.31 0.37 18.92
C PRO A 350 4.64 0.20 20.40
N GLY A 351 3.97 0.97 21.25
CA GLY A 351 4.11 0.91 22.70
C GLY A 351 3.49 2.12 23.39
N PHE A 352 3.31 2.03 24.71
CA PHE A 352 2.87 3.14 25.53
C PHE A 352 4.05 3.66 26.36
N ILE A 353 4.68 4.74 25.90
CA ILE A 353 5.93 5.27 26.46
C ILE A 353 5.67 6.69 26.95
N GLN A 354 6.04 7.01 28.20
CA GLN A 354 5.90 8.36 28.77
C GLN A 354 4.48 8.94 28.57
N ASN A 355 3.45 8.15 28.87
CA ASN A 355 2.04 8.50 28.71
C ASN A 355 1.59 8.81 27.26
N THR A 356 2.41 8.44 26.27
CA THR A 356 2.13 8.63 24.84
C THR A 356 1.96 7.27 24.17
N LEU A 357 0.89 7.15 23.39
CA LEU A 357 0.63 5.97 22.56
C LEU A 357 1.42 6.09 21.24
N HIS A 358 2.28 5.12 20.97
CA HIS A 358 2.87 4.87 19.66
C HIS A 358 2.21 3.66 19.04
N THR A 359 1.73 3.80 17.81
CA THR A 359 0.91 2.78 17.15
C THR A 359 0.97 2.93 15.63
N ARG A 360 0.75 1.81 14.93
CA ARG A 360 0.55 1.73 13.47
C ARG A 360 -0.92 1.57 13.08
N ILE A 361 -1.87 1.73 14.02
CA ILE A 361 -3.32 1.62 13.76
C ILE A 361 -3.75 2.47 12.55
N ARG A 362 -3.21 3.68 12.38
CA ARG A 362 -3.51 4.53 11.21
C ARG A 362 -3.10 3.84 9.89
N THR A 363 -1.91 3.26 9.83
CA THR A 363 -1.42 2.46 8.70
C THR A 363 -2.36 1.28 8.43
N PHE A 364 -2.70 0.51 9.45
CA PHE A 364 -3.55 -0.66 9.30
C PHE A 364 -4.98 -0.32 8.89
N LYS A 365 -5.54 0.79 9.41
CA LYS A 365 -6.83 1.30 8.96
C LYS A 365 -6.77 1.72 7.49
N ALA A 366 -5.75 2.44 7.04
CA ALA A 366 -5.60 2.75 5.61
C ALA A 366 -5.52 1.48 4.76
N ALA A 367 -4.73 0.50 5.19
CA ALA A 367 -4.59 -0.79 4.53
C ALA A 367 -5.97 -1.45 4.36
N ARG A 368 -6.69 -1.70 5.45
CA ARG A 368 -8.03 -2.31 5.41
C ARG A 368 -9.03 -1.50 4.60
N GLY A 369 -9.00 -0.18 4.70
CA GLY A 369 -9.91 0.73 3.99
C GLY A 369 -9.76 0.66 2.47
N LEU A 370 -8.53 0.42 2.00
CA LEU A 370 -8.16 0.30 0.59
C LEU A 370 -7.97 -1.16 0.15
N ASN A 371 -8.45 -2.14 0.95
CA ASN A 371 -8.27 -3.57 0.74
C ASN A 371 -6.80 -4.01 0.58
N ASN A 372 -5.84 -3.28 1.14
CA ASN A 372 -4.44 -3.66 1.18
C ASN A 372 -4.09 -4.36 2.50
N SER A 373 -3.00 -5.14 2.48
CA SER A 373 -2.27 -5.59 3.68
C SER A 373 -1.12 -4.64 3.97
N ALA A 374 -0.91 -4.25 5.23
CA ALA A 374 0.32 -3.54 5.60
C ALA A 374 1.38 -4.57 6.02
N PHE A 375 2.55 -4.50 5.39
CA PHE A 375 3.72 -5.27 5.80
C PHE A 375 4.52 -4.48 6.81
N VAL A 376 4.85 -5.13 7.91
CA VAL A 376 5.56 -4.54 9.04
C VAL A 376 6.50 -5.57 9.65
N TYR A 377 7.57 -5.11 10.30
CA TYR A 377 8.29 -5.97 11.23
C TYR A 377 7.42 -6.26 12.47
N VAL A 378 7.49 -7.50 12.95
CA VAL A 378 6.81 -8.01 14.14
C VAL A 378 7.83 -8.69 15.03
N VAL A 379 8.45 -7.91 15.92
CA VAL A 379 9.56 -8.42 16.76
C VAL A 379 9.13 -8.81 18.18
N ASN A 380 7.89 -8.51 18.56
CA ASN A 380 7.35 -8.81 19.88
C ASN A 380 5.83 -9.10 19.86
N PRO A 381 5.27 -9.67 20.95
CA PRO A 381 3.84 -9.95 21.08
C PRO A 381 2.88 -8.78 20.83
N LEU A 382 3.25 -7.56 21.24
CA LEU A 382 2.40 -6.37 21.07
C LEU A 382 2.23 -6.04 19.58
N GLU A 383 3.31 -6.13 18.80
CA GLU A 383 3.27 -5.91 17.36
C GLU A 383 2.42 -6.97 16.64
N ALA A 384 2.49 -8.22 17.08
CA ALA A 384 1.66 -9.30 16.56
C ALA A 384 0.17 -9.07 16.90
N ALA A 385 -0.14 -8.64 18.12
CA ALA A 385 -1.49 -8.28 18.57
C ALA A 385 -2.08 -7.13 17.76
N GLU A 386 -1.31 -6.05 17.58
CA GLU A 386 -1.71 -4.89 16.80
C GLU A 386 -2.01 -5.29 15.35
N SER A 387 -1.14 -6.07 14.71
CA SER A 387 -1.36 -6.54 13.35
C SER A 387 -2.61 -7.43 13.24
N MET A 388 -2.81 -8.39 14.15
CA MET A 388 -4.01 -9.24 14.14
C MET A 388 -5.32 -8.47 14.34
N ALA A 389 -5.31 -7.43 15.17
CA ALA A 389 -6.50 -6.65 15.48
C ALA A 389 -6.90 -5.70 14.34
N PHE A 390 -5.91 -5.10 13.66
CA PHE A 390 -6.14 -3.97 12.77
C PHE A 390 -5.78 -4.21 11.31
N ASN A 391 -4.96 -5.21 10.96
CA ASN A 391 -4.46 -5.44 9.60
C ASN A 391 -5.38 -6.35 8.77
N LEU A 392 -5.12 -6.48 7.48
CA LEU A 392 -5.81 -7.39 6.57
C LEU A 392 -4.90 -8.57 6.20
N ASP A 393 -5.29 -9.80 6.55
CA ASP A 393 -4.68 -11.05 6.10
C ASP A 393 -3.14 -11.13 6.15
N CYS A 394 -2.51 -10.39 7.06
CA CYS A 394 -1.08 -10.39 7.27
C CYS A 394 -0.76 -10.20 8.75
N LEU A 395 0.05 -11.10 9.31
CA LEU A 395 0.65 -10.93 10.62
C LEU A 395 1.85 -9.98 10.52
N GLY A 396 2.74 -10.18 9.55
CA GLY A 396 3.94 -9.38 9.31
C GLY A 396 5.22 -10.22 9.24
N ALA A 397 6.36 -9.54 9.14
CA ALA A 397 7.69 -10.14 9.12
C ALA A 397 8.16 -10.44 10.54
N ILE A 398 8.15 -11.72 10.92
CA ILE A 398 8.49 -12.18 12.27
C ILE A 398 9.99 -12.40 12.48
N CYS A 399 10.74 -12.51 11.39
CA CYS A 399 12.19 -12.61 11.43
C CYS A 399 12.84 -12.17 10.11
N TRP A 400 14.13 -11.91 10.19
CA TRP A 400 15.05 -11.73 9.08
C TRP A 400 16.07 -12.86 9.09
N PHE A 401 16.45 -13.37 7.93
CA PHE A 401 17.47 -14.40 7.81
C PHE A 401 18.55 -13.95 6.84
N GLU A 402 19.80 -13.97 7.30
CA GLU A 402 20.94 -13.44 6.54
C GLU A 402 22.20 -14.19 6.95
N TYR A 403 23.01 -14.61 5.99
CA TYR A 403 24.26 -15.34 6.20
C TYR A 403 24.09 -16.61 7.06
N GLY A 404 22.94 -17.27 6.94
CA GLY A 404 22.60 -18.49 7.67
C GLY A 404 22.10 -18.26 9.11
N GLU A 405 22.01 -17.00 9.56
CA GLU A 405 21.49 -16.64 10.87
C GLU A 405 20.06 -16.12 10.78
N ILE A 406 19.30 -16.27 11.88
CA ILE A 406 17.94 -15.72 12.00
C ILE A 406 17.92 -14.69 13.13
N VAL A 407 17.54 -13.47 12.79
CA VAL A 407 17.44 -12.31 13.69
C VAL A 407 16.05 -11.70 13.60
N GLU A 408 15.73 -10.75 14.48
CA GLU A 408 14.39 -10.16 14.54
C GLU A 408 14.05 -9.27 13.34
N LYS A 409 15.03 -8.54 12.77
CA LYS A 409 14.85 -7.59 11.66
C LYS A 409 16.20 -7.25 11.00
N PRO A 410 16.27 -6.60 9.83
CA PRO A 410 17.54 -6.28 9.18
C PRO A 410 18.39 -5.29 10.01
N GLY A 411 19.71 -5.43 9.91
CA GLY A 411 20.68 -4.52 10.52
C GLY A 411 20.85 -4.66 12.03
N VAL A 412 20.31 -5.71 12.64
CA VAL A 412 20.52 -6.05 14.06
C VAL A 412 20.94 -7.51 14.23
N ASN A 413 21.63 -7.82 15.32
CA ASN A 413 22.07 -9.19 15.65
C ASN A 413 21.18 -9.87 16.69
N GLN A 414 20.10 -9.20 17.11
CA GLN A 414 19.18 -9.71 18.12
C GLN A 414 18.39 -10.91 17.56
N PRO A 415 18.40 -12.09 18.22
CA PRO A 415 17.60 -13.22 17.79
C PRO A 415 16.10 -12.93 17.80
N MET A 416 15.34 -13.63 16.96
CA MET A 416 13.87 -13.59 17.01
C MET A 416 13.34 -13.92 18.41
N SER A 417 12.37 -13.15 18.89
CA SER A 417 11.76 -13.36 20.20
C SER A 417 10.96 -14.67 20.25
N PRO A 418 11.24 -15.60 21.20
CA PRO A 418 10.46 -16.83 21.36
C PRO A 418 9.02 -16.55 21.83
N ALA A 419 8.76 -15.37 22.42
CA ALA A 419 7.43 -14.96 22.85
C ALA A 419 6.43 -14.77 21.69
N LEU A 420 6.91 -14.72 20.44
CA LEU A 420 6.06 -14.68 19.25
C LEU A 420 5.37 -16.02 18.96
N GLY A 421 5.93 -17.14 19.42
CA GLY A 421 5.42 -18.49 19.12
C GLY A 421 3.92 -18.67 19.37
N PRO A 422 3.40 -18.32 20.57
CA PRO A 422 1.96 -18.37 20.84
C PRO A 422 1.11 -17.50 19.90
N PHE A 423 1.60 -16.33 19.49
CA PHE A 423 0.89 -15.41 18.60
C PHE A 423 0.88 -15.91 17.15
N VAL A 424 2.00 -16.44 16.65
CA VAL A 424 2.08 -17.08 15.33
C VAL A 424 1.15 -18.31 15.28
N ASN A 425 1.20 -19.15 16.32
CA ASN A 425 0.32 -20.32 16.43
C ASN A 425 -1.16 -19.93 16.49
N PHE A 426 -1.50 -18.89 17.25
CA PHE A 426 -2.87 -18.38 17.32
C PHE A 426 -3.33 -17.85 15.97
N TYR A 427 -2.49 -17.09 15.25
CA TYR A 427 -2.80 -16.59 13.92
C TYR A 427 -3.19 -17.73 12.97
N HIS A 428 -2.39 -18.80 12.92
CA HIS A 428 -2.66 -19.96 12.07
C HIS A 428 -3.91 -20.75 12.50
N LYS A 429 -4.06 -21.01 13.80
CA LYS A 429 -5.15 -21.86 14.31
C LYS A 429 -6.51 -21.15 14.35
N ARG A 430 -6.51 -19.83 14.56
CA ARG A 430 -7.72 -19.00 14.72
C ARG A 430 -7.97 -18.08 13.53
N ARG A 431 -7.53 -18.50 12.33
CA ARG A 431 -7.91 -17.83 11.08
C ARG A 431 -9.41 -17.63 10.95
N ASP A 432 -10.23 -18.50 11.57
CA ASP A 432 -11.68 -18.32 11.63
C ASP A 432 -12.11 -16.96 12.22
N LEU A 433 -11.40 -16.45 13.23
CA LEU A 433 -11.68 -15.16 13.86
C LEU A 433 -11.09 -13.96 13.11
N LEU A 434 -10.09 -14.19 12.26
CA LEU A 434 -9.24 -13.12 11.69
C LEU A 434 -9.52 -12.86 10.20
N ARG A 435 -9.82 -13.91 9.42
CA ARG A 435 -10.12 -13.79 7.98
C ARG A 435 -11.58 -13.37 7.76
N ASP A 436 -11.92 -12.82 6.60
CA ASP A 436 -13.31 -12.48 6.22
C ASP A 436 -14.07 -11.58 7.21
N ALA A 437 -13.36 -10.96 8.16
CA ALA A 437 -13.93 -10.01 9.10
C ALA A 437 -14.01 -8.64 8.45
N LYS A 438 -15.14 -7.95 8.59
CA LYS A 438 -15.32 -6.56 8.13
C LYS A 438 -15.22 -5.61 9.30
N VAL A 439 -14.60 -4.45 9.12
CA VAL A 439 -14.57 -3.41 10.15
C VAL A 439 -15.98 -2.82 10.27
N VAL A 440 -16.47 -2.71 11.50
CA VAL A 440 -17.68 -1.94 11.82
C VAL A 440 -17.22 -0.55 12.21
N ALA A 441 -17.55 0.45 11.40
CA ALA A 441 -17.17 1.84 11.63
C ALA A 441 -18.41 2.73 11.71
N ASP A 442 -18.59 3.42 12.83
CA ASP A 442 -19.63 4.45 12.99
C ASP A 442 -19.30 5.69 12.17
N VAL A 443 -17.99 5.98 11.98
CA VAL A 443 -17.54 7.17 11.25
C VAL A 443 -16.49 6.86 10.18
N GLY A 444 -16.61 7.51 9.03
CA GLY A 444 -15.51 7.67 8.08
C GLY A 444 -14.77 8.97 8.37
N VAL A 445 -13.45 8.94 8.57
CA VAL A 445 -12.63 10.16 8.72
C VAL A 445 -12.03 10.51 7.37
N PHE A 446 -12.49 11.62 6.80
CA PHE A 446 -12.08 12.03 5.46
C PHE A 446 -10.73 12.75 5.47
N ARG A 447 -9.77 12.21 4.72
CA ARG A 447 -8.44 12.75 4.49
C ARG A 447 -8.42 13.42 3.12
N SER A 448 -8.72 14.72 3.07
CA SER A 448 -8.63 15.53 1.85
C SER A 448 -7.16 15.79 1.49
N PHE A 449 -6.71 15.28 0.34
CA PHE A 449 -5.34 15.49 -0.14
C PHE A 449 -4.96 16.97 -0.17
N SER A 450 -5.72 17.80 -0.89
CA SER A 450 -5.43 19.23 -1.01
C SER A 450 -5.44 19.95 0.33
N SER A 451 -6.37 19.63 1.23
CA SER A 451 -6.43 20.28 2.54
C SER A 451 -5.23 19.92 3.42
N MET A 452 -4.81 18.66 3.42
CA MET A 452 -3.70 18.18 4.26
C MET A 452 -2.33 18.54 3.68
N GLN A 453 -2.21 18.62 2.35
CA GLN A 453 -0.95 18.90 1.67
C GLN A 453 -0.71 20.39 1.42
N PHE A 454 -1.76 21.17 1.13
CA PHE A 454 -1.65 22.58 0.73
C PHE A 454 -2.27 23.55 1.74
N GLY A 455 -3.14 23.05 2.61
CA GLY A 455 -3.86 23.87 3.58
C GLY A 455 -2.93 24.46 4.65
N PRO A 456 -3.40 25.49 5.38
CA PRO A 456 -2.66 26.06 6.50
C PRO A 456 -2.31 24.97 7.54
N PRO A 457 -1.10 24.96 8.12
CA PRO A 457 -0.68 23.92 9.06
C PRO A 457 -1.65 23.67 10.23
N ALA A 458 -2.31 24.73 10.71
CA ALA A 458 -3.30 24.63 11.77
C ALA A 458 -4.55 23.81 11.38
N GLN A 459 -4.95 23.83 10.11
CA GLN A 459 -6.07 23.04 9.57
C GLN A 459 -5.59 21.64 9.15
N ALA A 460 -4.46 21.56 8.45
CA ALA A 460 -3.93 20.31 7.89
C ALA A 460 -3.70 19.21 8.96
N LYS A 461 -3.35 19.61 10.19
CA LYS A 461 -3.13 18.68 11.31
C LYS A 461 -4.41 18.11 11.95
N LEU A 462 -5.55 18.78 11.80
CA LEU A 462 -6.78 18.43 12.54
C LEU A 462 -7.27 17.01 12.20
N THR A 463 -7.09 16.59 10.94
CA THR A 463 -7.41 15.22 10.50
C THR A 463 -6.58 14.18 11.27
N GLY A 464 -5.27 14.38 11.40
CA GLY A 464 -4.41 13.48 12.18
C GLY A 464 -4.75 13.47 13.67
N GLU A 465 -5.07 14.65 14.23
CA GLU A 465 -5.42 14.80 15.65
C GLU A 465 -6.74 14.10 16.00
N ILE A 466 -7.77 14.18 15.14
CA ILE A 466 -9.03 13.45 15.40
C ILE A 466 -8.86 11.93 15.27
N GLU A 467 -8.00 11.46 14.36
CA GLU A 467 -7.65 10.04 14.26
C GLU A 467 -6.97 9.55 15.54
N ASP A 468 -5.98 10.29 16.05
CA ASP A 468 -5.30 9.95 17.32
C ASP A 468 -6.28 9.93 18.49
N LEU A 469 -7.22 10.90 18.53
CA LEU A 469 -8.26 10.96 19.55
C LEU A 469 -9.20 9.75 19.49
N LEU A 470 -9.66 9.37 18.28
CA LEU A 470 -10.51 8.20 18.09
C LEU A 470 -9.79 6.90 18.46
N ILE A 471 -8.50 6.76 18.12
CA ILE A 471 -7.68 5.61 18.54
C ILE A 471 -7.59 5.55 20.07
N ALA A 472 -7.17 6.63 20.71
CA ALA A 472 -6.99 6.70 22.16
C ALA A 472 -8.29 6.50 22.96
N ARG A 473 -9.44 6.74 22.32
CA ARG A 473 -10.78 6.63 22.92
C ARG A 473 -11.58 5.44 22.40
N ARG A 474 -10.95 4.53 21.65
CA ARG A 474 -11.57 3.30 21.11
C ARG A 474 -12.81 3.57 20.26
N GLY A 475 -12.81 4.69 19.53
CA GLY A 475 -13.86 5.01 18.56
C GLY A 475 -13.84 4.04 17.39
N THR A 476 -15.02 3.69 16.86
CA THR A 476 -15.11 2.83 15.67
C THR A 476 -15.08 3.69 14.41
N PHE A 477 -13.98 3.62 13.67
CA PHE A 477 -13.79 4.47 12.50
C PHE A 477 -12.96 3.82 11.41
N GLN A 478 -13.08 4.38 10.21
CA GLN A 478 -12.30 4.01 9.05
C GLN A 478 -11.74 5.28 8.38
N LEU A 479 -10.54 5.21 7.84
CA LEU A 479 -9.99 6.29 7.02
C LEU A 479 -10.64 6.29 5.64
N VAL A 480 -10.92 7.49 5.11
CA VAL A 480 -11.53 7.72 3.80
C VAL A 480 -10.65 8.66 3.01
N PHE A 481 -10.29 8.30 1.78
CA PHE A 481 -9.45 9.09 0.89
C PHE A 481 -10.26 9.73 -0.24
N ASP A 482 -9.69 10.71 -0.95
CA ASP A 482 -10.33 11.39 -2.09
C ASP A 482 -10.90 10.40 -3.13
N GLN A 483 -10.23 9.27 -3.35
CA GLN A 483 -10.64 8.24 -4.32
C GLN A 483 -11.79 7.33 -3.84
N GLN A 484 -12.37 7.59 -2.66
CA GLN A 484 -13.47 6.81 -2.06
C GLN A 484 -14.71 7.67 -1.78
N LEU A 485 -14.81 8.87 -2.36
CA LEU A 485 -15.95 9.77 -2.17
C LEU A 485 -17.27 9.25 -2.78
N ASP A 486 -17.20 8.29 -3.70
CA ASP A 486 -18.36 7.54 -4.22
C ASP A 486 -18.81 6.41 -3.28
N GLU A 487 -18.00 6.06 -2.28
CA GLU A 487 -18.27 5.02 -1.29
C GLU A 487 -18.75 5.58 0.06
N LEU A 488 -19.01 6.89 0.18
CA LEU A 488 -19.34 7.53 1.47
C LEU A 488 -20.55 6.91 2.18
N SER A 489 -21.49 6.31 1.43
CA SER A 489 -22.65 5.61 1.99
C SER A 489 -22.30 4.40 2.85
N ARG A 490 -21.04 3.94 2.84
CA ARG A 490 -20.52 2.92 3.76
C ARG A 490 -20.54 3.37 5.22
N TRP A 491 -20.53 4.69 5.47
CA TRP A 491 -20.50 5.26 6.80
C TRP A 491 -21.73 6.12 7.04
N PRO A 492 -22.40 6.00 8.20
CA PRO A 492 -23.56 6.84 8.51
C PRO A 492 -23.16 8.30 8.82
N VAL A 493 -21.92 8.51 9.28
CA VAL A 493 -21.33 9.82 9.56
C VAL A 493 -19.95 9.92 8.92
N VAL A 494 -19.66 11.06 8.30
CA VAL A 494 -18.32 11.39 7.80
C VAL A 494 -17.77 12.59 8.57
N VAL A 495 -16.59 12.43 9.15
CA VAL A 495 -15.84 13.49 9.82
C VAL A 495 -15.00 14.23 8.80
N MET A 496 -15.16 15.56 8.75
CA MET A 496 -14.38 16.47 7.90
C MET A 496 -13.65 17.46 8.79
N ALA A 497 -12.39 17.17 9.09
CA ALA A 497 -11.57 17.94 10.03
C ALA A 497 -10.52 18.77 9.28
N GLY A 498 -10.63 20.10 9.33
CA GLY A 498 -9.72 21.00 8.62
C GLY A 498 -9.79 20.89 7.08
N CYS A 499 -10.96 20.51 6.55
CA CYS A 499 -11.16 20.24 5.13
C CYS A 499 -11.41 21.55 4.34
N VAL A 500 -10.40 22.41 4.28
CA VAL A 500 -10.48 23.75 3.68
C VAL A 500 -10.59 23.75 2.16
N ALA A 501 -9.97 22.78 1.49
CA ALA A 501 -9.80 22.74 0.04
C ALA A 501 -10.47 21.50 -0.56
N LEU A 502 -11.43 21.74 -1.45
CA LEU A 502 -12.20 20.71 -2.14
C LEU A 502 -12.49 21.14 -3.58
N SER A 503 -12.37 20.21 -4.53
CA SER A 503 -12.80 20.47 -5.90
C SER A 503 -14.32 20.50 -6.02
N ASP A 504 -14.83 21.11 -7.09
CA ASP A 504 -16.27 21.17 -7.35
C ASP A 504 -16.89 19.76 -7.49
N ALA A 505 -16.13 18.80 -8.03
CA ALA A 505 -16.57 17.41 -8.11
C ALA A 505 -16.72 16.79 -6.71
N GLN A 506 -15.75 17.03 -5.82
CA GLN A 506 -15.79 16.53 -4.44
C GLN A 506 -16.93 17.16 -3.65
N VAL A 507 -17.12 18.48 -3.78
CA VAL A 507 -18.27 19.20 -3.20
C VAL A 507 -19.59 18.56 -3.63
N LYS A 508 -19.74 18.24 -4.92
CA LYS A 508 -20.95 17.59 -5.44
C LYS A 508 -21.16 16.19 -4.88
N GLN A 509 -20.11 15.38 -4.76
CA GLN A 509 -20.19 14.03 -4.17
C GLN A 509 -20.58 14.08 -2.70
N ILE A 510 -19.98 14.99 -1.93
CA ILE A 510 -20.31 15.19 -0.51
C ILE A 510 -21.76 15.70 -0.36
N GLY A 511 -22.18 16.65 -1.19
CA GLY A 511 -23.56 17.15 -1.19
C GLY A 511 -24.60 16.05 -1.48
N ARG A 512 -24.30 15.15 -2.42
CA ARG A 512 -25.13 13.96 -2.70
C ARG A 512 -25.21 13.04 -1.49
N TYR A 513 -24.07 12.68 -0.89
CA TYR A 513 -24.05 11.85 0.32
C TYR A 513 -24.96 12.41 1.44
N VAL A 514 -24.94 13.73 1.65
CA VAL A 514 -25.82 14.38 2.65
C VAL A 514 -27.29 14.35 2.21
N THR A 515 -27.57 14.59 0.94
CA THR A 515 -28.93 14.54 0.38
C THR A 515 -29.54 13.13 0.49
N ASP A 516 -28.72 12.10 0.35
CA ASP A 516 -29.10 10.69 0.46
C ASP A 516 -29.25 10.23 1.94
N GLY A 517 -29.12 11.15 2.90
CA GLY A 517 -29.38 10.91 4.31
C GLY A 517 -28.12 10.75 5.17
N GLY A 518 -26.93 10.79 4.56
CA GLY A 518 -25.65 10.84 5.25
C GLY A 518 -25.52 12.07 6.15
N ARG A 519 -24.67 11.96 7.17
CA ARG A 519 -24.40 13.04 8.13
C ARG A 519 -22.94 13.45 8.12
N LEU A 520 -22.68 14.71 8.42
CA LEU A 520 -21.33 15.26 8.57
C LEU A 520 -21.06 15.71 10.00
N CYS A 521 -19.85 15.45 10.47
CA CYS A 521 -19.26 16.10 11.63
C CYS A 521 -18.09 16.95 11.16
N VAL A 522 -18.23 18.26 11.24
CA VAL A 522 -17.25 19.22 10.71
C VAL A 522 -16.46 19.81 11.87
N ILE A 523 -15.14 19.66 11.83
CA ILE A 523 -14.22 20.22 12.81
C ILE A 523 -13.41 21.33 12.12
N GLY A 524 -13.58 22.56 12.56
CA GLY A 524 -12.94 23.73 11.95
C GLY A 524 -13.54 24.12 10.59
N SER A 525 -12.69 24.59 9.67
CA SER A 525 -13.13 25.14 8.39
C SER A 525 -13.50 24.05 7.37
N LEU A 526 -14.49 24.34 6.51
CA LEU A 526 -14.97 23.43 5.46
C LEU A 526 -15.17 24.14 4.13
N ALA A 527 -14.56 23.61 3.07
CA ALA A 527 -14.81 23.98 1.67
C ALA A 527 -14.69 25.50 1.38
N THR A 528 -13.72 26.16 2.02
CA THR A 528 -13.48 27.61 1.87
C THR A 528 -12.69 27.94 0.60
N HIS A 529 -11.96 26.96 0.07
CA HIS A 529 -11.14 27.08 -1.14
C HIS A 529 -11.48 25.95 -2.13
N ASP A 530 -11.04 26.09 -3.38
CA ASP A 530 -10.95 24.96 -4.31
C ASP A 530 -9.74 24.06 -3.98
N GLU A 531 -9.54 23.00 -4.77
CA GLU A 531 -8.45 22.03 -4.58
C GLU A 531 -7.04 22.62 -4.77
N TRP A 532 -6.94 23.81 -5.38
CA TRP A 532 -5.70 24.53 -5.62
C TRP A 532 -5.51 25.72 -4.68
N MET A 533 -6.28 25.77 -3.58
CA MET A 533 -6.24 26.81 -2.56
C MET A 533 -6.66 28.21 -3.06
N PHE A 534 -7.44 28.32 -4.14
CA PHE A 534 -8.07 29.58 -4.49
C PHE A 534 -9.32 29.82 -3.64
N PRO A 535 -9.47 31.01 -3.03
CA PRO A 535 -10.57 31.28 -2.11
C PRO A 535 -11.91 31.33 -2.84
N ARG A 536 -12.92 30.69 -2.26
CA ARG A 536 -14.30 30.80 -2.74
C ARG A 536 -14.94 32.03 -2.12
N ARG A 537 -15.79 32.73 -2.89
CA ARG A 537 -16.59 33.85 -2.37
C ARG A 537 -17.48 33.45 -1.19
N LYS A 538 -17.95 32.21 -1.20
CA LYS A 538 -18.74 31.56 -0.15
C LYS A 538 -18.26 30.11 -0.01
N PRO A 539 -18.14 29.56 1.20
CA PRO A 539 -17.79 28.16 1.37
C PRO A 539 -18.81 27.25 0.69
N ALA A 540 -18.35 26.29 -0.12
CA ALA A 540 -19.22 25.56 -1.07
C ALA A 540 -20.25 24.64 -0.39
N LEU A 541 -19.99 24.23 0.86
CA LEU A 541 -20.85 23.36 1.67
C LEU A 541 -21.48 24.12 2.87
N ALA A 542 -21.58 25.45 2.77
CA ALA A 542 -22.17 26.27 3.83
C ALA A 542 -23.69 26.03 3.99
N ASP A 543 -24.39 25.77 2.88
CA ASP A 543 -25.86 25.66 2.83
C ASP A 543 -26.40 24.24 3.03
N LEU A 544 -25.54 23.30 3.46
CA LEU A 544 -26.00 21.94 3.78
C LEU A 544 -27.04 21.96 4.91
N PRO A 545 -28.04 21.06 4.89
CA PRO A 545 -29.10 21.04 5.90
C PRO A 545 -28.55 20.97 7.34
N PRO A 546 -28.96 21.87 8.25
CA PRO A 546 -28.39 21.95 9.59
C PRO A 546 -28.70 20.72 10.47
N ASP A 547 -29.77 19.97 10.17
CA ASP A 547 -30.10 18.70 10.83
C ASP A 547 -29.18 17.54 10.42
N ARG A 548 -28.39 17.72 9.35
CA ARG A 548 -27.45 16.74 8.81
C ARG A 548 -25.99 17.07 9.11
N VAL A 549 -25.68 18.27 9.57
CA VAL A 549 -24.31 18.74 9.79
C VAL A 549 -24.13 19.22 11.23
N ILE A 550 -23.31 18.49 11.99
CA ILE A 550 -22.82 18.96 13.28
C ILE A 550 -21.51 19.70 13.05
N ARG A 551 -21.43 20.96 13.51
CA ARG A 551 -20.20 21.77 13.44
C ARG A 551 -19.62 21.97 14.83
N VAL A 552 -18.30 21.92 14.93
CA VAL A 552 -17.55 22.19 16.16
C VAL A 552 -16.24 22.91 15.82
N ASP A 553 -15.86 23.85 16.67
CA ASP A 553 -14.61 24.59 16.50
C ASP A 553 -13.39 23.72 16.81
N GLU A 554 -12.21 24.19 16.40
CA GLU A 554 -10.92 23.53 16.60
C GLU A 554 -10.59 23.23 18.08
N LYS A 555 -11.20 23.98 19.01
CA LYS A 555 -11.00 23.80 20.46
C LYS A 555 -12.20 23.17 21.17
N GLY A 556 -13.21 22.74 20.43
CA GLY A 556 -14.44 22.17 21.01
C GLY A 556 -14.31 20.69 21.38
N ASP A 557 -15.39 20.12 21.92
CA ASP A 557 -15.46 18.68 22.22
C ASP A 557 -15.80 17.87 20.96
N TRP A 558 -14.77 17.38 20.29
CA TRP A 558 -14.92 16.62 19.05
C TRP A 558 -15.60 15.27 19.25
N LEU A 559 -15.42 14.62 20.41
CA LEU A 559 -16.03 13.32 20.70
C LEU A 559 -17.53 13.47 20.92
N ASP A 560 -17.95 14.51 21.64
CA ASP A 560 -19.37 14.80 21.78
C ASP A 560 -20.01 15.17 20.43
N ALA A 561 -19.33 15.99 19.62
CA ALA A 561 -19.81 16.34 18.28
C ALA A 561 -20.03 15.09 17.41
N ILE A 562 -19.06 14.17 17.39
CA ILE A 562 -19.19 12.88 16.69
C ILE A 562 -20.33 12.05 17.27
N ARG A 563 -20.42 11.93 18.60
CA ARG A 563 -21.50 11.17 19.26
C ARG A 563 -22.88 11.72 18.89
N ARG A 564 -23.05 13.05 18.85
CA ARG A 564 -24.30 13.71 18.42
C ARG A 564 -24.60 13.45 16.95
N ALA A 565 -23.58 13.51 16.07
CA ALA A 565 -23.73 13.17 14.66
C ALA A 565 -24.21 11.71 14.47
N CYS A 566 -23.68 10.77 15.26
CA CYS A 566 -24.11 9.37 15.29
C CYS A 566 -25.48 9.14 15.98
N GLY A 567 -26.18 10.19 16.44
CA GLY A 567 -27.47 10.05 17.12
C GLY A 567 -27.38 9.45 18.53
N GLY A 568 -26.20 9.51 19.17
CA GLY A 568 -25.97 9.02 20.52
C GLY A 568 -25.77 7.51 20.66
N GLN A 569 -25.89 6.75 19.56
CA GLN A 569 -25.73 5.30 19.56
C GLN A 569 -24.46 4.89 18.81
N LEU A 570 -23.42 4.56 19.56
CA LEU A 570 -22.17 4.03 19.02
C LEU A 570 -22.21 2.49 18.96
N SER A 571 -21.55 1.92 17.96
CA SER A 571 -21.46 0.47 17.75
C SER A 571 -20.62 -0.21 18.83
N LEU A 572 -19.63 0.48 19.38
CA LEU A 572 -18.78 0.02 20.48
C LEU A 572 -18.64 1.11 21.53
N SER A 573 -18.66 0.70 22.80
CA SER A 573 -18.19 1.52 23.92
C SER A 573 -17.33 0.65 24.82
N VAL A 574 -16.10 1.09 25.08
CA VAL A 574 -15.16 0.45 26.00
C VAL A 574 -14.87 1.43 27.14
N THR A 575 -15.55 1.25 28.27
CA THR A 575 -15.34 2.02 29.49
C THR A 575 -14.35 1.31 30.42
N SER A 576 -13.86 2.01 31.46
CA SER A 576 -12.88 1.52 32.46
C SER A 576 -11.52 0.99 31.95
N GLY A 577 -11.24 1.06 30.64
CA GLY A 577 -9.94 0.68 30.09
C GLY A 577 -8.84 1.71 30.40
N ALA A 578 -7.72 1.25 30.95
CA ALA A 578 -6.52 2.06 31.21
C ALA A 578 -6.03 2.81 29.96
N PRO A 579 -5.32 3.95 30.09
CA PRO A 579 -4.57 4.54 28.98
C PRO A 579 -3.75 3.47 28.24
N GLY A 580 -3.58 3.60 26.93
CA GLY A 580 -2.87 2.60 26.13
C GLY A 580 -3.66 1.34 25.75
N LEU A 581 -4.91 1.16 26.21
CA LEU A 581 -5.81 0.15 25.65
C LEU A 581 -6.50 0.70 24.38
N CYS A 582 -6.36 0.00 23.26
CA CYS A 582 -7.03 0.29 21.99
C CYS A 582 -8.00 -0.84 21.61
N ALA A 583 -8.94 -0.55 20.71
CA ALA A 583 -9.89 -1.56 20.24
C ALA A 583 -10.23 -1.44 18.75
N GLU A 584 -10.61 -2.56 18.14
CA GLU A 584 -11.26 -2.63 16.82
C GLU A 584 -12.55 -3.45 16.93
N LEU A 585 -13.61 -2.98 16.29
CA LEU A 585 -14.84 -3.77 16.16
C LEU A 585 -14.91 -4.36 14.76
N THR A 586 -15.00 -5.68 14.68
CA THR A 586 -15.18 -6.39 13.42
C THR A 586 -16.44 -7.25 13.45
N GLU A 587 -16.94 -7.62 12.27
CA GLU A 587 -18.10 -8.49 12.12
C GLU A 587 -17.90 -9.54 11.03
N GLN A 588 -18.56 -10.67 11.25
CA GLN A 588 -18.69 -11.80 10.35
C GLN A 588 -20.15 -12.28 10.38
N PRO A 589 -20.59 -13.10 9.41
CA PRO A 589 -21.90 -13.73 9.48
C PRO A 589 -22.12 -14.42 10.83
N GLY A 590 -23.13 -13.95 11.57
CA GLY A 590 -23.51 -14.54 12.87
C GLY A 590 -22.69 -14.11 14.08
N ARG A 591 -21.70 -13.22 13.97
CA ARG A 591 -20.95 -12.74 15.14
C ARG A 591 -20.34 -11.35 14.97
N ARG A 592 -20.18 -10.64 16.09
CA ARG A 592 -19.33 -9.45 16.22
C ARG A 592 -18.14 -9.77 17.10
N MET A 593 -16.99 -9.17 16.83
CA MET A 593 -15.74 -9.43 17.55
C MET A 593 -15.10 -8.10 17.95
N VAL A 594 -14.81 -7.97 19.24
CA VAL A 594 -14.08 -6.82 19.78
C VAL A 594 -12.64 -7.24 20.01
N HIS A 595 -11.74 -6.70 19.22
CA HIS A 595 -10.31 -6.84 19.41
C HIS A 595 -9.86 -5.80 20.44
N LEU A 596 -9.11 -6.22 21.46
CA LEU A 596 -8.60 -5.36 22.54
C LEU A 596 -7.09 -5.55 22.62
N VAL A 597 -6.33 -4.50 22.36
CA VAL A 597 -4.86 -4.51 22.37
C VAL A 597 -4.35 -3.57 23.44
N ASN A 598 -3.56 -4.10 24.38
CA ASN A 598 -2.99 -3.33 25.48
C ASN A 598 -1.52 -2.99 25.21
N TYR A 599 -1.24 -1.69 25.06
CA TYR A 599 0.10 -1.20 24.73
C TYR A 599 0.99 -0.99 25.97
N ARG A 600 0.46 -1.23 27.18
CA ARG A 600 1.21 -1.11 28.43
C ARG A 600 1.83 -2.45 28.80
N ALA A 601 3.09 -2.61 28.41
CA ALA A 601 3.86 -3.82 28.71
C ALA A 601 3.92 -4.08 30.23
N GLY A 602 3.58 -5.30 30.65
CA GLY A 602 3.62 -5.71 32.06
C GLY A 602 2.46 -5.18 32.93
N GLU A 603 1.55 -4.37 32.38
CA GLU A 603 0.44 -3.78 33.13
C GLU A 603 -0.92 -4.16 32.49
N PRO A 604 -1.52 -5.31 32.86
CA PRO A 604 -2.80 -5.74 32.29
C PRO A 604 -3.93 -4.75 32.58
N ALA A 605 -4.75 -4.47 31.56
CA ALA A 605 -5.97 -3.68 31.75
C ALA A 605 -7.07 -4.55 32.37
N LYS A 606 -7.50 -4.24 33.59
CA LYS A 606 -8.46 -5.04 34.36
C LYS A 606 -9.87 -4.49 34.30
N ASN A 607 -10.87 -5.38 34.40
CA ASN A 607 -12.29 -5.03 34.49
C ASN A 607 -12.75 -4.08 33.39
N VAL A 608 -12.37 -4.39 32.14
CA VAL A 608 -12.70 -3.59 30.97
C VAL A 608 -14.16 -3.81 30.63
N ALA A 609 -14.99 -2.78 30.83
CA ALA A 609 -16.42 -2.84 30.54
C ALA A 609 -16.66 -2.55 29.06
N VAL A 610 -17.34 -3.48 28.38
CA VAL A 610 -17.58 -3.44 26.95
C VAL A 610 -19.08 -3.46 26.67
N ARG A 611 -19.54 -2.56 25.82
CA ARG A 611 -20.89 -2.58 25.24
C ARG A 611 -20.78 -2.62 23.72
N VAL A 612 -21.48 -3.57 23.10
CA VAL A 612 -21.51 -3.77 21.64
C VAL A 612 -22.95 -3.64 21.16
N ALA A 613 -23.20 -2.76 20.18
CA ALA A 613 -24.49 -2.70 19.51
C ALA A 613 -24.70 -3.96 18.66
N LEU A 614 -25.93 -4.47 18.61
CA LEU A 614 -26.29 -5.64 17.82
C LEU A 614 -26.92 -5.20 16.49
N PRO A 615 -26.68 -5.94 15.38
CA PRO A 615 -27.41 -5.71 14.15
C PRO A 615 -28.94 -5.83 14.37
N LYS A 616 -29.72 -5.06 13.61
CA LYS A 616 -31.19 -5.02 13.75
C LYS A 616 -31.80 -6.42 13.66
N GLY A 617 -32.67 -6.76 14.61
CA GLY A 617 -33.38 -8.04 14.66
C GLY A 617 -32.53 -9.23 15.14
N ARG A 618 -31.28 -9.01 15.57
CA ARG A 618 -30.41 -10.06 16.13
C ARG A 618 -30.37 -9.97 17.66
N THR A 619 -30.24 -11.13 18.29
CA THR A 619 -30.02 -11.22 19.75
C THR A 619 -28.69 -11.91 20.05
N VAL A 620 -28.10 -11.61 21.20
CA VAL A 620 -26.88 -12.31 21.64
C VAL A 620 -27.20 -13.73 22.11
N LYS A 621 -26.40 -14.70 21.65
CA LYS A 621 -26.43 -16.11 22.09
C LYS A 621 -25.39 -16.37 23.16
N SER A 622 -24.16 -15.88 22.97
CA SER A 622 -23.05 -16.08 23.89
C SER A 622 -21.96 -15.02 23.68
N VAL A 623 -21.13 -14.82 24.70
CA VAL A 623 -19.91 -14.03 24.64
C VAL A 623 -18.75 -14.91 25.11
N ALA A 624 -17.67 -14.97 24.33
CA ALA A 624 -16.46 -15.73 24.69
C ALA A 624 -15.18 -14.93 24.40
N LEU A 625 -14.12 -15.19 25.16
CA LEU A 625 -12.81 -14.56 25.00
C LEU A 625 -11.79 -15.52 24.42
N ALA A 626 -11.20 -15.17 23.29
CA ALA A 626 -10.05 -15.84 22.69
C ALA A 626 -8.79 -14.97 22.84
N SER A 627 -7.63 -15.59 23.09
CA SER A 627 -6.34 -14.89 23.17
C SER A 627 -5.19 -15.85 22.85
N PRO A 628 -4.09 -15.38 22.23
CA PRO A 628 -2.85 -16.15 22.10
C PRO A 628 -2.19 -16.50 23.44
N GLU A 629 -2.59 -15.82 24.53
CA GLU A 629 -2.03 -16.00 25.88
C GLU A 629 -2.72 -17.14 26.66
N ARG A 630 -3.63 -17.90 26.03
CA ARG A 630 -4.29 -19.07 26.63
C ARG A 630 -4.69 -20.13 25.60
N GLU A 631 -4.89 -21.35 26.08
CA GLU A 631 -5.22 -22.49 25.22
C GLU A 631 -6.70 -22.58 24.84
N ARG A 632 -7.61 -22.14 25.72
CA ARG A 632 -9.07 -22.31 25.55
C ARG A 632 -9.80 -21.00 25.67
N ASP A 633 -10.90 -20.89 24.92
CA ASP A 633 -11.80 -19.74 25.00
C ASP A 633 -12.54 -19.72 26.35
N ILE A 634 -12.74 -18.52 26.91
CA ILE A 634 -13.42 -18.33 28.19
C ILE A 634 -14.82 -17.78 27.91
N THR A 635 -15.86 -18.48 28.35
CA THR A 635 -17.24 -17.94 28.26
C THR A 635 -17.42 -16.84 29.32
N LEU A 636 -18.00 -15.72 28.93
CA LEU A 636 -18.30 -14.61 29.83
C LEU A 636 -19.80 -14.50 30.12
N PRO A 637 -20.17 -14.09 31.35
CA PRO A 637 -21.51 -13.58 31.60
C PRO A 637 -21.72 -12.29 30.80
N PHE A 638 -22.95 -12.06 30.36
CA PHE A 638 -23.34 -10.87 29.62
C PHE A 638 -24.75 -10.42 29.99
N SER A 639 -25.00 -9.14 29.82
CA SER A 639 -26.29 -8.50 30.08
C SER A 639 -26.85 -7.95 28.77
N PRO A 640 -27.90 -8.54 28.20
CA PRO A 640 -28.57 -7.98 27.04
C PRO A 640 -29.31 -6.69 27.42
N SER A 641 -29.37 -5.76 26.47
CA SER A 641 -30.13 -4.51 26.55
C SER A 641 -30.80 -4.25 25.19
N SER A 642 -31.71 -3.28 25.10
CA SER A 642 -32.37 -2.97 23.82
C SER A 642 -31.34 -2.64 22.73
N GLY A 643 -31.20 -3.54 21.75
CA GLY A 643 -30.28 -3.41 20.61
C GLY A 643 -28.78 -3.53 20.94
N ALA A 644 -28.38 -3.97 22.14
CA ALA A 644 -26.97 -4.07 22.52
C ALA A 644 -26.72 -5.16 23.58
N VAL A 645 -25.45 -5.57 23.73
CA VAL A 645 -25.00 -6.44 24.82
C VAL A 645 -23.87 -5.77 25.58
N SER A 646 -23.87 -5.94 26.91
CA SER A 646 -22.78 -5.49 27.79
C SER A 646 -22.13 -6.68 28.51
N PHE A 647 -20.82 -6.62 28.68
CA PHE A 647 -20.04 -7.63 29.42
C PHE A 647 -18.74 -7.00 29.94
N THR A 648 -18.05 -7.72 30.83
CA THR A 648 -16.76 -7.27 31.39
C THR A 648 -15.66 -8.24 31.01
N VAL A 649 -14.61 -7.73 30.38
CA VAL A 649 -13.38 -8.48 30.15
C VAL A 649 -12.52 -8.37 31.42
N PRO A 650 -12.25 -9.48 32.13
CA PRO A 650 -11.63 -9.43 33.45
C PRO A 650 -10.20 -8.89 33.40
N SER A 651 -9.43 -9.24 32.37
CA SER A 651 -8.06 -8.77 32.16
C SER A 651 -7.71 -8.84 30.68
N VAL A 652 -7.03 -7.81 30.18
CA VAL A 652 -6.36 -7.78 28.88
C VAL A 652 -4.86 -7.71 29.13
N GLY A 653 -4.14 -8.81 28.87
CA GLY A 653 -2.68 -8.87 28.98
C GLY A 653 -2.03 -8.05 27.87
N VAL A 654 -1.80 -8.68 26.72
CA VAL A 654 -1.42 -8.03 25.46
C VAL A 654 -2.61 -7.98 24.51
N TYR A 655 -3.33 -9.11 24.35
CA TYR A 655 -4.36 -9.23 23.31
C TYR A 655 -5.54 -10.10 23.71
N GLU A 656 -6.74 -9.60 23.42
CA GLU A 656 -8.02 -10.24 23.70
C GLU A 656 -8.98 -10.06 22.52
N ILE A 657 -9.71 -11.12 22.15
CA ILE A 657 -10.83 -11.04 21.20
C ILE A 657 -12.09 -11.48 21.94
N ALA A 658 -13.02 -10.55 22.15
CA ALA A 658 -14.35 -10.86 22.66
C ALA A 658 -15.30 -11.17 21.50
N VAL A 659 -15.67 -12.44 21.36
CA VAL A 659 -16.54 -12.97 20.31
C VAL A 659 -17.99 -12.98 20.81
N VAL A 660 -18.81 -12.08 20.28
CA VAL A 660 -20.25 -11.98 20.52
C VAL A 660 -20.99 -12.77 19.43
N THR A 661 -21.46 -13.97 19.78
CA THR A 661 -22.23 -14.82 18.86
C THR A 661 -23.69 -14.41 18.84
N LEU A 662 -24.29 -14.31 17.65
CA LEU A 662 -25.65 -13.82 17.43
C LEU A 662 -26.59 -14.96 17.05
N LYS A 663 -27.86 -14.84 17.45
CA LYS A 663 -28.98 -15.69 17.02
C LYS A 663 -29.95 -14.92 16.16
#